data_AF-A0A260Z4J2-F1
#
_entry.id   AF-A0A260Z4J2-F1
#
_cell.length_a   1.000
_cell.length_b   1.000
_cell.length_c   1.000
_cell.angle_alpha   90.00
_cell.angle_beta   90.00
_cell.angle_gamma   90.00
#
_symmetry.space_group_name_H-M   'P 1'
#
loop_
_entity.id
_entity.type
_entity.pdbx_description
1 polymer ?
#
loop_
_entity_poly.entity_id
_entity_poly.type
_entity_poly.pdbx_seq_one_letter_code
_entity_poly.pdbx_strand_id
1 'polypeptide(L)'
;MKCDAKCYRCGMIECTKDYEDIVHCENCNIEFCGRQCFNQHLKKRSGSAFTYCHIWERCRFCSKIVKRFIYSQVAHVCGAEKFCSICQKMVRRVHECHHALVSETGRKTLLKKQENCVLLFLDFETIVAGPDKIYEVNHEVNLVTFRMVCSKCFGASCVHCGPIQYISYKLRPGESGTVLDRFCDFLLTDVRLKNVYLIAHNGGRYDYVFLLAELARKTNTTPGFVCNGSTIISATLKLKGQTIIFRDSAQYTKMRLASMPKAFGLHIDSKGYFPYLLNFPESYGKKWDTKPPKHFYNPEFMASDEAPGFEKWYEETFHEPFDFDEEILRYCLNDTEILTHGVCKFIQICSNIFNGWNPIVQSPTLAGYVMFIMSMEHFSESDVAYIPENGFPGRNNSTLALKYLRWLEHKDPSLHIQHSLKGNEFKIGPYFVDGYVAATNTVLEVYGCLWHGCPRCYHNRDMKCPRRKDFTMQKLFDETMARESIIKHMGFNIQTVWECDLSEQLERDPEMALYFKRCRNSFQLLPREGMYGGRTQPFKTFVAADENHSIQYRDFCSLYPYINMKGKERRTQLVNPFDELNLAISKGYIVLKFHEVWHWPDERWFIGGFFKDFLGPLLVIKHQASGWPRPNMTDEEKAEHVRIIEENDGVRIDPNLVEFNPALRSLAKLFLNAAWGKFAQNPEKTETRLMKLEEYVEISKFFETPGYEPKIFKSWDNNMAFVARKVLKDALVTSRFTNIMYGIVTTSAARIRLYEAMQRVGAANLIYCDTDSVMFKQPHGQDLLGDLVGDGLGKLTDEVPRGKRIAEVVTVAPKVYGIRYEHLEEEIVSYTIKAKGITLNQKNAEKMSNWIERRVKTSIRTERFRFKRGHNLLDGIETVLIEKDLRPITDKGLFDTCGQTIPYGLLPENSILVQDYQY
;
A
#
# COMPACT_ATOMS: atom_id res chain seq x y z
N MET A 1 9.55 -43.66 -40.56
CA MET A 1 8.71 -42.78 -39.72
C MET A 1 8.94 -41.34 -40.14
N LYS A 2 7.91 -40.63 -40.65
CA LYS A 2 7.99 -39.18 -40.85
C LYS A 2 7.91 -38.52 -39.47
N CYS A 3 8.93 -37.76 -39.12
CA CYS A 3 8.96 -36.97 -37.90
C CYS A 3 8.19 -35.67 -38.16
N ASP A 4 7.08 -35.44 -37.46
CA ASP A 4 6.29 -34.19 -37.56
C ASP A 4 7.00 -32.97 -36.94
N ALA A 5 8.19 -33.17 -36.33
CA ALA A 5 8.97 -32.09 -35.77
C ALA A 5 9.65 -31.26 -36.88
N LYS A 6 9.38 -29.95 -36.85
CA LYS A 6 9.99 -28.95 -37.74
C LYS A 6 11.52 -28.99 -37.61
N CYS A 7 12.21 -28.90 -38.74
CA CYS A 7 13.67 -28.75 -38.75
C CYS A 7 14.07 -27.51 -37.96
N TYR A 8 14.97 -27.69 -36.98
CA TYR A 8 15.43 -26.60 -36.12
C TYR A 8 16.22 -25.51 -36.86
N ARG A 9 16.78 -25.83 -38.05
CA ARG A 9 17.57 -24.90 -38.88
C ARG A 9 16.73 -24.14 -39.89
N CYS A 10 15.93 -24.83 -40.72
CA CYS A 10 15.12 -24.18 -41.76
C CYS A 10 13.64 -23.97 -41.39
N GLY A 11 13.17 -24.58 -40.31
CA GLY A 11 11.79 -24.50 -39.85
C GLY A 11 10.80 -25.40 -40.59
N MET A 12 11.14 -26.05 -41.69
CA MET A 12 10.17 -26.84 -42.46
C MET A 12 10.00 -28.24 -41.88
N ILE A 13 8.79 -28.81 -42.02
CA ILE A 13 8.50 -30.21 -41.65
C ILE A 13 9.14 -31.14 -42.68
N GLU A 14 9.04 -30.80 -43.97
CA GLU A 14 9.65 -31.53 -45.08
C GLU A 14 11.06 -31.00 -45.39
N CYS A 15 12.01 -31.40 -44.55
CA CYS A 15 13.42 -31.07 -44.69
C CYS A 15 14.24 -32.35 -44.88
N THR A 16 14.82 -32.51 -46.07
CA THR A 16 15.86 -33.51 -46.38
C THR A 16 17.21 -32.96 -45.94
N LYS A 17 17.98 -33.81 -45.25
CA LYS A 17 19.32 -33.49 -44.79
C LYS A 17 20.31 -34.29 -45.62
N ASP A 18 21.17 -33.58 -46.32
CA ASP A 18 22.35 -34.15 -46.96
C ASP A 18 23.57 -33.76 -46.11
N TYR A 19 24.23 -34.74 -45.52
CA TYR A 19 25.36 -34.49 -44.63
C TYR A 19 26.69 -34.39 -45.38
N GLU A 20 26.73 -34.73 -46.67
CA GLU A 20 27.91 -34.59 -47.54
C GLU A 20 28.00 -33.18 -48.13
N ASP A 21 26.87 -32.48 -48.28
CA ASP A 21 26.78 -31.08 -48.74
C ASP A 21 26.46 -30.11 -47.58
N ILE A 22 27.48 -29.57 -46.90
CA ILE A 22 27.30 -28.56 -45.83
C ILE A 22 27.35 -27.15 -46.43
N VAL A 23 26.22 -26.44 -46.35
CA VAL A 23 26.09 -25.07 -46.85
C VAL A 23 26.09 -24.08 -45.69
N HIS A 24 27.05 -23.15 -45.68
CA HIS A 24 27.13 -22.07 -44.69
C HIS A 24 26.32 -20.85 -45.15
N CYS A 25 25.54 -20.25 -44.24
CA CYS A 25 24.86 -18.99 -44.50
C CYS A 25 25.61 -17.83 -43.86
N GLU A 26 26.20 -16.95 -44.67
CA GLU A 26 26.94 -15.78 -44.18
C GLU A 26 26.08 -14.80 -43.38
N ASN A 27 24.78 -14.73 -43.68
CA ASN A 27 23.86 -13.82 -42.99
C ASN A 27 23.55 -14.27 -41.57
N CYS A 28 23.24 -15.56 -41.35
CA CYS A 28 22.85 -16.08 -40.03
C CYS A 28 23.93 -16.90 -39.34
N ASN A 29 25.06 -17.14 -40.00
CA ASN A 29 26.18 -17.94 -39.51
C ASN A 29 25.82 -19.41 -39.18
N ILE A 30 24.63 -19.87 -39.59
CA ILE A 30 24.16 -21.24 -39.40
C ILE A 30 24.65 -22.09 -40.58
N GLU A 31 25.17 -23.27 -40.28
CA GLU A 31 25.46 -24.31 -41.28
C GLU A 31 24.20 -25.11 -41.56
N PHE A 32 23.98 -25.57 -42.79
CA PHE A 32 22.81 -26.35 -43.20
C PHE A 32 23.28 -27.63 -43.89
N CYS A 33 22.63 -28.76 -43.60
CA CYS A 33 22.92 -30.04 -44.23
C CYS A 33 22.06 -30.17 -45.50
N GLY A 34 22.64 -29.82 -46.65
CA GLY A 34 22.03 -29.86 -47.98
C GLY A 34 21.45 -28.54 -48.47
N ARG A 35 21.56 -28.31 -49.80
CA ARG A 35 21.03 -27.12 -50.48
C ARG A 35 19.54 -26.89 -50.29
N GLN A 36 18.73 -27.94 -50.16
CA GLN A 36 17.28 -27.80 -49.89
C GLN A 36 17.01 -27.16 -48.53
N CYS A 37 17.70 -27.60 -47.48
CA CYS A 37 17.56 -27.03 -46.14
C CYS A 37 18.01 -25.57 -46.11
N PHE A 38 19.08 -25.22 -46.84
CA PHE A 38 19.52 -23.84 -47.03
C PHE A 38 18.47 -23.01 -47.78
N ASN A 39 17.97 -23.43 -48.94
CA ASN A 39 17.01 -22.61 -49.69
C ASN A 39 15.70 -22.39 -48.92
N GLN A 40 15.27 -23.37 -48.11
CA GLN A 40 14.07 -23.26 -47.28
C GLN A 40 14.18 -22.23 -46.15
N HIS A 41 15.36 -22.04 -45.52
CA HIS A 41 15.49 -21.09 -44.40
C HIS A 41 15.39 -19.61 -44.84
N LEU A 42 15.61 -19.35 -46.14
CA LEU A 42 15.45 -18.05 -46.79
C LEU A 42 14.02 -17.77 -47.26
N LYS A 43 13.13 -18.77 -47.28
CA LYS A 43 11.74 -18.58 -47.70
C LYS A 43 10.88 -18.07 -46.55
N LYS A 44 9.97 -17.15 -46.85
CA LYS A 44 8.92 -16.73 -45.92
C LYS A 44 7.85 -17.83 -45.84
N ARG A 45 7.32 -18.07 -44.64
CA ARG A 45 6.21 -19.03 -44.45
C ARG A 45 4.84 -18.47 -44.86
N SER A 46 4.69 -17.16 -44.82
CA SER A 46 3.48 -16.44 -45.25
C SER A 46 3.88 -15.00 -45.63
N GLY A 47 2.99 -14.25 -46.27
CA GLY A 47 3.30 -12.90 -46.77
C GLY A 47 3.88 -11.95 -45.72
N SER A 48 3.44 -12.05 -44.47
CA SER A 48 3.88 -11.20 -43.35
C SER A 48 4.95 -11.83 -42.44
N ALA A 49 5.34 -13.09 -42.64
CA ALA A 49 6.29 -13.78 -41.77
C ALA A 49 7.75 -13.43 -42.11
N PHE A 50 8.60 -13.31 -41.08
CA PHE A 50 10.05 -13.29 -41.24
C PHE A 50 10.56 -14.67 -41.70
N THR A 51 11.59 -14.67 -42.54
CA THR A 51 12.33 -15.89 -42.90
C THR A 51 13.08 -16.45 -41.69
N TYR A 52 13.37 -17.75 -41.63
CA TYR A 52 14.18 -18.31 -40.53
C TYR A 52 15.56 -17.66 -40.42
N CYS A 53 16.16 -17.25 -41.55
CA CYS A 53 17.42 -16.50 -41.57
C CYS A 53 17.36 -15.19 -40.77
N HIS A 54 16.21 -14.50 -40.77
CA HIS A 54 16.00 -13.26 -40.03
C HIS A 54 15.63 -13.50 -38.56
N ILE A 55 15.18 -14.71 -38.22
CA ILE A 55 14.74 -15.07 -36.87
C ILE A 55 15.91 -15.62 -36.04
N TRP A 56 16.73 -16.47 -36.64
CA TRP A 56 17.78 -17.22 -35.96
C TRP A 56 19.17 -16.84 -36.48
N GLU A 57 20.17 -16.93 -35.60
CA GLU A 57 21.59 -16.81 -35.93
C GLU A 57 22.42 -17.75 -35.06
N ARG A 58 23.59 -18.18 -35.54
CA ARG A 58 24.57 -18.89 -34.74
C ARG A 58 25.52 -17.88 -34.10
N CYS A 59 25.52 -17.80 -32.77
CA CYS A 59 26.41 -16.91 -32.04
C CYS A 59 27.87 -17.23 -32.34
N ARG A 60 28.67 -16.22 -32.70
CA ARG A 60 30.10 -16.38 -33.01
C ARG A 60 30.96 -16.80 -31.82
N PHE A 61 30.52 -16.51 -30.59
CA PHE A 61 31.29 -16.80 -29.37
C PHE A 61 30.92 -18.14 -28.74
N CYS A 62 29.62 -18.43 -28.55
CA CYS A 62 29.19 -19.69 -27.91
C CYS A 62 28.70 -20.77 -28.89
N SER A 63 28.71 -20.50 -30.20
CA SER A 63 28.27 -21.42 -31.27
C SER A 63 26.81 -21.91 -31.17
N LYS A 64 26.01 -21.43 -30.21
CA LYS A 64 24.58 -21.79 -30.10
C LYS A 64 23.75 -21.05 -31.15
N ILE A 65 22.72 -21.72 -31.67
CA ILE A 65 21.69 -21.10 -32.51
C ILE A 65 20.70 -20.38 -31.59
N VAL A 66 20.56 -19.08 -31.79
CA VAL A 66 19.82 -18.15 -30.93
C VAL A 66 18.92 -17.28 -31.77
N LYS A 67 17.87 -16.71 -31.16
CA LYS A 67 17.04 -15.74 -31.86
C LYS A 67 17.81 -14.42 -31.99
N ARG A 68 17.77 -13.82 -33.19
CA ARG A 68 18.36 -12.50 -33.44
C ARG A 68 17.68 -11.43 -32.62
N PHE A 69 18.46 -10.44 -32.17
CA PHE A 69 17.94 -9.27 -31.46
C PHE A 69 16.83 -8.56 -32.24
N ILE A 70 16.98 -8.40 -33.55
CA ILE A 70 15.96 -7.73 -34.39
C ILE A 70 14.58 -8.39 -34.31
N TYR A 71 14.52 -9.70 -34.07
CA TYR A 71 13.28 -10.46 -33.96
C TYR A 71 12.81 -10.59 -32.51
N SER A 72 13.70 -10.98 -31.59
CA SER A 72 13.35 -11.24 -30.20
C SER A 72 13.26 -9.98 -29.34
N GLN A 73 13.93 -8.90 -29.74
CA GLN A 73 14.23 -7.71 -28.92
C GLN A 73 14.93 -8.06 -27.60
N VAL A 74 15.56 -9.25 -27.54
CA VAL A 74 16.30 -9.75 -26.37
C VAL A 74 17.72 -10.05 -26.81
N ALA A 75 18.69 -9.36 -26.22
CA ALA A 75 20.10 -9.56 -26.51
C ALA A 75 20.53 -10.96 -26.08
N HIS A 76 21.27 -11.66 -26.96
CA HIS A 76 21.89 -12.91 -26.61
C HIS A 76 23.09 -12.68 -25.69
N VAL A 77 23.13 -13.40 -24.57
CA VAL A 77 24.25 -13.41 -23.65
C VAL A 77 24.85 -14.82 -23.61
N CYS A 78 26.12 -14.95 -23.98
CA CYS A 78 26.82 -16.23 -23.95
C CYS A 78 26.86 -16.80 -22.53
N GLY A 79 26.52 -18.08 -22.38
CA GLY A 79 26.44 -18.75 -21.09
C GLY A 79 25.18 -18.42 -20.27
N ALA A 80 24.24 -17.63 -20.79
CA ALA A 80 22.92 -17.49 -20.16
C ALA A 80 22.13 -18.82 -20.25
N GLU A 81 21.48 -19.18 -19.14
CA GLU A 81 20.76 -20.44 -18.96
C GLU A 81 19.24 -20.26 -19.03
N LYS A 82 18.73 -19.08 -18.67
CA LYS A 82 17.30 -18.80 -18.59
C LYS A 82 16.95 -17.37 -18.96
N PHE A 83 15.70 -17.16 -19.38
CA PHE A 83 15.10 -15.83 -19.48
C PHE A 83 14.54 -15.41 -18.12
N CYS A 84 14.97 -14.27 -17.60
CA CYS A 84 14.42 -13.73 -16.35
C CYS A 84 13.21 -12.85 -16.65
N SER A 85 12.04 -13.19 -16.09
CA SER A 85 10.81 -12.41 -16.28
C SER A 85 10.81 -11.06 -15.56
N ILE A 86 11.75 -10.83 -14.64
CA ILE A 86 11.84 -9.60 -13.83
C ILE A 86 12.66 -8.55 -14.58
N CYS A 87 13.90 -8.87 -14.95
CA CYS A 87 14.77 -7.97 -15.71
C CYS A 87 14.58 -8.07 -17.22
N GLN A 88 13.79 -9.02 -17.71
CA GLN A 88 13.50 -9.28 -19.13
C GLN A 88 14.73 -9.52 -20.00
N LYS A 89 15.80 -10.10 -19.42
CA LYS A 89 17.07 -10.42 -20.10
C LYS A 89 17.38 -11.92 -20.01
N MET A 90 18.21 -12.41 -20.93
CA MET A 90 18.83 -13.73 -20.83
C MET A 90 19.96 -13.68 -19.80
N VAL A 91 19.88 -14.55 -18.78
CA VAL A 91 20.76 -14.50 -17.59
C VAL A 91 21.25 -15.89 -17.19
N ARG A 92 22.31 -15.92 -16.39
CA ARG A 92 22.78 -17.13 -15.69
C ARG A 92 21.81 -17.52 -14.57
N ARG A 93 21.99 -18.70 -13.97
CA ARG A 93 21.14 -19.19 -12.86
C ARG A 93 21.09 -18.20 -11.69
N VAL A 94 22.24 -17.66 -11.31
CA VAL A 94 22.44 -16.57 -10.34
C VAL A 94 22.87 -15.33 -11.10
N HIS A 95 22.19 -14.20 -10.88
CA HIS A 95 22.51 -12.92 -11.48
C HIS A 95 21.98 -11.77 -10.61
N GLU A 96 22.58 -10.60 -10.75
CA GLU A 96 22.09 -9.35 -10.18
C GLU A 96 20.84 -8.91 -10.97
N CYS A 97 19.68 -9.03 -10.34
CA CYS A 97 18.39 -8.82 -11.00
C CYS A 97 17.83 -7.44 -10.63
N HIS A 98 17.35 -6.72 -11.65
CA HIS A 98 16.69 -5.41 -11.52
C HIS A 98 15.33 -5.45 -12.23
N HIS A 99 14.41 -4.59 -11.84
CA HIS A 99 13.11 -4.50 -12.50
C HIS A 99 13.26 -3.84 -13.87
N ALA A 100 12.77 -4.52 -14.93
CA ALA A 100 12.78 -3.96 -16.27
C ALA A 100 11.93 -2.68 -16.37
N LEU A 101 12.46 -1.65 -17.02
CA LEU A 101 11.75 -0.40 -17.33
C LEU A 101 10.60 -0.64 -18.32
N VAL A 102 9.72 0.35 -18.47
CA VAL A 102 8.66 0.30 -19.48
C VAL A 102 9.24 0.70 -20.84
N SER A 103 8.96 -0.09 -21.88
CA SER A 103 9.41 0.21 -23.23
C SER A 103 8.72 1.46 -23.80
N GLU A 104 9.34 2.12 -24.77
CA GLU A 104 8.79 3.31 -25.43
C GLU A 104 7.41 3.02 -26.07
N THR A 105 7.21 1.84 -26.65
CA THR A 105 5.91 1.38 -27.15
C THR A 105 4.88 1.26 -26.02
N GLY A 106 5.29 0.77 -24.85
CA GLY A 106 4.45 0.73 -23.65
C GLY A 106 4.05 2.13 -23.20
N ARG A 107 5.00 3.08 -23.18
CA ARG A 107 4.75 4.50 -22.89
C ARG A 107 3.71 5.11 -23.83
N LYS A 108 3.91 4.97 -25.15
CA LYS A 108 2.97 5.45 -26.18
C LYS A 108 1.55 4.86 -26.00
N THR A 109 1.47 3.58 -25.64
CA THR A 109 0.18 2.91 -25.38
C THR A 109 -0.55 3.50 -24.18
N LEU A 110 0.17 3.83 -23.11
CA LEU A 110 -0.41 4.44 -21.90
C LEU A 110 -0.88 5.88 -22.14
N LEU A 111 -0.16 6.65 -22.96
CA LEU A 111 -0.58 8.00 -23.38
C LEU A 111 -1.85 7.94 -24.23
N LYS A 112 -1.93 7.04 -25.21
CA LYS A 112 -3.13 6.86 -26.03
C LYS A 112 -4.36 6.47 -25.21
N LYS A 113 -4.17 5.77 -24.09
CA LYS A 113 -5.26 5.37 -23.17
C LYS A 113 -5.94 6.56 -22.49
N GLN A 114 -5.20 7.63 -22.17
CA GLN A 114 -5.77 8.82 -21.53
C GLN A 114 -6.42 9.81 -22.51
N GLU A 115 -6.11 9.73 -23.80
CA GLU A 115 -6.74 10.58 -24.83
C GLU A 115 -8.23 10.22 -25.05
N ASN A 116 -8.55 8.93 -24.96
CA ASN A 116 -9.83 8.36 -25.38
C ASN A 116 -10.76 8.00 -24.20
N CYS A 117 -10.69 8.72 -23.09
CA CYS A 117 -11.51 8.47 -21.91
C CYS A 117 -12.47 9.62 -21.59
N VAL A 118 -13.61 9.26 -21.00
CA VAL A 118 -14.57 10.20 -20.40
C VAL A 118 -14.48 10.08 -18.88
N LEU A 119 -14.43 11.20 -18.18
CA LEU A 119 -14.56 11.25 -16.74
C LEU A 119 -16.02 11.54 -16.41
N LEU A 120 -16.62 10.77 -15.51
CA LEU A 120 -17.98 11.01 -15.04
C LEU A 120 -17.96 11.13 -13.52
N PHE A 121 -18.14 12.36 -13.06
CA PHE A 121 -18.24 12.69 -11.64
C PHE A 121 -19.67 12.43 -11.18
N LEU A 122 -19.84 11.83 -10.01
CA LEU A 122 -21.15 11.53 -9.46
C LEU A 122 -21.14 11.63 -7.93
N ASP A 123 -22.32 11.88 -7.40
CA ASP A 123 -22.63 11.87 -5.97
C ASP A 123 -24.03 11.27 -5.77
N PHE A 124 -24.13 10.31 -4.85
CA PHE A 124 -25.41 9.72 -4.44
C PHE A 124 -25.85 10.25 -3.09
N GLU A 125 -27.10 10.68 -3.04
CA GLU A 125 -27.82 10.87 -1.79
C GLU A 125 -28.74 9.67 -1.56
N THR A 126 -28.87 9.28 -0.29
CA THR A 126 -29.62 8.08 0.08
C THR A 126 -30.51 8.32 1.28
N ILE A 127 -31.62 7.60 1.36
CA ILE A 127 -32.45 7.53 2.55
C ILE A 127 -31.64 6.86 3.67
N VAL A 128 -31.39 7.55 4.77
CA VAL A 128 -30.57 7.06 5.90
C VAL A 128 -31.33 6.91 7.21
N ALA A 129 -32.56 7.39 7.25
CA ALA A 129 -33.45 7.36 8.40
C ALA A 129 -34.89 7.07 7.93
N GLY A 130 -35.74 6.63 8.85
CA GLY A 130 -37.18 6.48 8.65
C GLY A 130 -37.96 7.16 9.77
N PRO A 131 -39.29 7.28 9.62
CA PRO A 131 -40.15 8.02 10.55
C PRO A 131 -40.05 7.51 11.99
N ASP A 132 -39.89 6.19 12.18
CA ASP A 132 -39.81 5.56 13.50
C ASP A 132 -38.38 5.15 13.92
N LYS A 133 -37.41 5.23 12.99
CA LYS A 133 -36.06 4.70 13.19
C LYS A 133 -35.00 5.59 12.54
N ILE A 134 -34.22 6.27 13.38
CA ILE A 134 -33.20 7.25 12.93
C ILE A 134 -31.93 6.55 12.42
N TYR A 135 -31.65 5.32 12.88
CA TYR A 135 -30.45 4.55 12.51
C TYR A 135 -30.79 3.09 12.18
N GLU A 136 -29.85 2.36 11.60
CA GLU A 136 -30.02 0.95 11.18
C GLU A 136 -31.19 0.79 10.19
N VAL A 137 -31.29 1.74 9.28
CA VAL A 137 -32.13 1.69 8.07
C VAL A 137 -31.19 1.35 6.91
N ASN A 138 -31.62 0.43 6.05
CA ASN A 138 -30.89 0.12 4.82
C ASN A 138 -30.93 1.33 3.89
N HIS A 139 -29.76 1.76 3.47
CA HIS A 139 -29.62 2.92 2.60
C HIS A 139 -30.19 2.63 1.23
N GLU A 140 -31.06 3.52 0.76
CA GLU A 140 -31.65 3.46 -0.58
C GLU A 140 -31.35 4.74 -1.35
N VAL A 141 -30.80 4.61 -2.56
CA VAL A 141 -30.44 5.76 -3.41
C VAL A 141 -31.71 6.45 -3.90
N ASN A 142 -31.88 7.72 -3.52
CA ASN A 142 -33.05 8.52 -3.90
C ASN A 142 -32.71 9.74 -4.77
N LEU A 143 -31.42 10.07 -4.92
CA LEU A 143 -30.97 11.10 -5.85
C LEU A 143 -29.53 10.81 -6.28
N VAL A 144 -29.26 10.96 -7.58
CA VAL A 144 -27.91 11.04 -8.13
C VAL A 144 -27.75 12.35 -8.86
N THR A 145 -26.66 13.06 -8.59
CA THR A 145 -26.17 14.14 -9.46
C THR A 145 -24.90 13.67 -10.15
N PHE A 146 -24.70 14.05 -11.41
CA PHE A 146 -23.54 13.63 -12.18
C PHE A 146 -23.13 14.62 -13.27
N ARG A 147 -21.84 14.65 -13.59
CA ARG A 147 -21.27 15.49 -14.64
C ARG A 147 -20.27 14.73 -15.48
N MET A 148 -20.49 14.74 -16.80
CA MET A 148 -19.54 14.24 -17.77
C MET A 148 -18.48 15.29 -18.07
N VAL A 149 -17.23 14.86 -18.21
CA VAL A 149 -16.09 15.71 -18.56
C VAL A 149 -15.21 14.97 -19.56
N CYS A 150 -14.95 15.59 -20.71
CA CYS A 150 -14.03 15.06 -21.70
C CYS A 150 -12.57 15.34 -21.31
N SER A 151 -11.65 14.60 -21.93
CA SER A 151 -10.20 14.74 -21.71
C SER A 151 -9.61 16.10 -22.14
N LYS A 152 -10.42 17.00 -22.71
CA LYS A 152 -9.97 18.32 -23.20
C LYS A 152 -10.46 19.48 -22.35
N CYS A 153 -11.72 19.46 -21.88
CA CYS A 153 -12.29 20.63 -21.20
C CYS A 153 -11.89 20.72 -19.72
N PHE A 154 -11.58 19.59 -19.07
CA PHE A 154 -11.25 19.53 -17.64
C PHE A 154 -12.20 20.38 -16.76
N GLY A 155 -13.51 20.23 -16.98
CA GLY A 155 -14.54 20.93 -16.20
C GLY A 155 -14.92 22.32 -16.70
N ALA A 156 -14.27 22.85 -17.75
CA ALA A 156 -14.72 24.08 -18.42
C ALA A 156 -16.04 23.85 -19.20
N SER A 157 -16.73 24.94 -19.53
CA SER A 157 -17.94 24.90 -20.36
C SER A 157 -17.66 24.21 -21.69
N CYS A 158 -18.44 23.18 -22.00
CA CYS A 158 -18.20 22.33 -23.16
C CYS A 158 -19.53 21.78 -23.69
N VAL A 159 -19.81 22.05 -24.97
CA VAL A 159 -21.02 21.60 -25.66
C VAL A 159 -21.17 20.06 -25.63
N HIS A 160 -20.06 19.32 -25.70
CA HIS A 160 -20.08 17.86 -25.65
C HIS A 160 -20.34 17.29 -24.25
N CYS A 161 -19.92 18.01 -23.21
CA CYS A 161 -20.02 17.56 -21.81
C CYS A 161 -21.37 17.92 -21.19
N GLY A 162 -21.92 19.09 -21.55
CA GLY A 162 -23.14 19.60 -20.97
C GLY A 162 -22.99 20.06 -19.51
N PRO A 163 -24.09 20.53 -18.90
CA PRO A 163 -24.14 20.89 -17.49
C PRO A 163 -24.19 19.66 -16.58
N ILE A 164 -24.18 19.88 -15.26
CA ILE A 164 -24.51 18.84 -14.27
C ILE A 164 -25.93 18.34 -14.56
N GLN A 165 -26.12 17.03 -14.53
CA GLN A 165 -27.38 16.34 -14.69
C GLN A 165 -27.76 15.64 -13.39
N TYR A 166 -29.02 15.25 -13.26
CA TYR A 166 -29.49 14.53 -12.08
C TYR A 166 -30.65 13.58 -12.42
N ILE A 167 -30.81 12.54 -11.60
CA ILE A 167 -31.95 11.64 -11.58
C ILE A 167 -32.41 11.57 -10.12
N SER A 168 -33.64 11.99 -9.84
CA SER A 168 -34.21 12.03 -8.49
C SER A 168 -35.34 11.03 -8.31
N TYR A 169 -35.78 10.82 -7.07
CA TYR A 169 -36.98 10.03 -6.73
C TYR A 169 -38.25 10.50 -7.46
N LYS A 170 -38.28 11.74 -7.98
CA LYS A 170 -39.36 12.23 -8.84
C LYS A 170 -39.24 11.62 -10.24
N LEU A 171 -40.22 10.80 -10.60
CA LEU A 171 -40.35 10.27 -11.96
C LEU A 171 -40.87 11.36 -12.89
N ARG A 172 -40.24 11.53 -14.05
CA ARG A 172 -40.79 12.34 -15.14
C ARG A 172 -41.86 11.54 -15.89
N PRO A 173 -42.79 12.20 -16.61
CA PRO A 173 -43.78 11.48 -17.43
C PRO A 173 -43.11 10.47 -18.37
N GLY A 174 -43.51 9.19 -18.25
CA GLY A 174 -42.96 8.08 -19.03
C GLY A 174 -41.74 7.38 -18.41
N GLU A 175 -41.20 7.87 -17.30
CA GLU A 175 -40.14 7.18 -16.55
C GLU A 175 -40.73 6.16 -15.56
N SER A 176 -40.00 5.07 -15.34
CA SER A 176 -40.30 4.07 -14.31
C SER A 176 -39.00 3.51 -13.74
N GLY A 177 -39.09 2.70 -12.67
CA GLY A 177 -37.93 2.13 -12.00
C GLY A 177 -37.31 3.05 -10.94
N THR A 178 -36.33 2.51 -10.21
CA THR A 178 -35.62 3.26 -9.15
C THR A 178 -34.67 4.30 -9.75
N VAL A 179 -34.15 5.20 -8.91
CA VAL A 179 -33.09 6.14 -9.33
C VAL A 179 -31.86 5.39 -9.84
N LEU A 180 -31.47 4.33 -9.12
CA LEU A 180 -30.31 3.53 -9.46
C LEU A 180 -30.49 2.76 -10.77
N ASP A 181 -31.69 2.21 -11.01
CA ASP A 181 -32.02 1.49 -12.25
C ASP A 181 -31.92 2.39 -13.49
N ARG A 182 -32.55 3.58 -13.43
CA ARG A 182 -32.48 4.60 -14.48
C ARG A 182 -31.06 5.11 -14.70
N PHE A 183 -30.27 5.29 -13.64
CA PHE A 183 -28.86 5.68 -13.79
C PHE A 183 -28.02 4.56 -14.43
N CYS A 184 -28.28 3.31 -14.10
CA CYS A 184 -27.65 2.17 -14.78
C CYS A 184 -28.02 2.14 -16.27
N ASP A 185 -29.27 2.40 -16.65
CA ASP A 185 -29.66 2.49 -18.06
C ASP A 185 -28.91 3.60 -18.78
N PHE A 186 -28.80 4.78 -18.19
CA PHE A 186 -27.98 5.86 -18.74
C PHE A 186 -26.53 5.42 -18.96
N LEU A 187 -25.90 4.77 -17.97
CA LEU A 187 -24.52 4.30 -18.09
C LEU A 187 -24.33 3.25 -19.20
N LEU A 188 -25.33 2.39 -19.42
CA LEU A 188 -25.26 1.28 -20.38
C LEU A 188 -25.65 1.68 -21.81
N THR A 189 -26.44 2.73 -21.98
CA THR A 189 -27.01 3.12 -23.28
C THR A 189 -26.33 4.31 -23.92
N ASP A 190 -25.70 5.20 -23.15
CA ASP A 190 -25.06 6.40 -23.71
C ASP A 190 -23.77 6.07 -24.48
N VAL A 191 -23.80 6.30 -25.79
CA VAL A 191 -22.70 6.01 -26.73
C VAL A 191 -21.39 6.72 -26.40
N ARG A 192 -21.44 7.81 -25.63
CA ARG A 192 -20.25 8.56 -25.21
C ARG A 192 -19.46 7.83 -24.12
N LEU A 193 -20.08 6.89 -23.41
CA LEU A 193 -19.50 6.25 -22.22
C LEU A 193 -18.70 4.98 -22.52
N LYS A 194 -18.11 4.86 -23.72
CA LYS A 194 -17.36 3.68 -24.16
C LYS A 194 -16.19 3.30 -23.22
N ASN A 195 -15.41 4.29 -22.78
CA ASN A 195 -14.31 4.12 -21.83
C ASN A 195 -14.44 5.18 -20.73
N VAL A 196 -15.31 4.90 -19.76
CA VAL A 196 -15.68 5.86 -18.70
C VAL A 196 -14.94 5.58 -17.40
N TYR A 197 -14.46 6.63 -16.76
CA TYR A 197 -13.96 6.63 -15.38
C TYR A 197 -14.99 7.31 -14.49
N LEU A 198 -15.71 6.52 -13.70
CA LEU A 198 -16.63 6.98 -12.67
C LEU A 198 -15.85 7.45 -11.45
N ILE A 199 -16.11 8.68 -11.02
CA ILE A 199 -15.41 9.33 -9.92
C ILE A 199 -16.43 9.80 -8.90
N ALA A 200 -16.32 9.27 -7.68
CA ALA A 200 -17.09 9.69 -6.52
C ALA A 200 -16.11 9.98 -5.38
N HIS A 201 -16.52 10.81 -4.42
CA HIS A 201 -15.69 11.11 -3.26
C HIS A 201 -15.97 10.11 -2.13
N ASN A 202 -14.99 9.28 -1.77
CA ASN A 202 -15.15 8.18 -0.83
C ASN A 202 -16.14 7.08 -1.30
N GLY A 203 -16.41 7.02 -2.61
CA GLY A 203 -17.37 6.08 -3.20
C GLY A 203 -17.01 4.61 -3.01
N GLY A 204 -15.73 4.29 -2.80
CA GLY A 204 -15.29 2.93 -2.47
C GLY A 204 -15.86 2.36 -1.17
N ARG A 205 -16.35 3.23 -0.28
CA ARG A 205 -17.04 2.88 0.96
C ARG A 205 -18.55 3.05 0.87
N TYR A 206 -19.03 3.81 -0.11
CA TYR A 206 -20.39 4.30 -0.21
C TYR A 206 -21.00 4.07 -1.61
N ASP A 207 -20.96 5.06 -2.51
CA ASP A 207 -21.65 5.09 -3.81
C ASP A 207 -21.46 3.81 -4.65
N TYR A 208 -20.22 3.33 -4.72
CA TYR A 208 -19.85 2.21 -5.58
C TYR A 208 -20.46 0.89 -5.10
N VAL A 209 -20.82 0.78 -3.83
CA VAL A 209 -21.45 -0.42 -3.28
C VAL A 209 -22.81 -0.64 -3.96
N PHE A 210 -23.64 0.42 -4.00
CA PHE A 210 -24.95 0.38 -4.65
C PHE A 210 -24.80 0.21 -6.17
N LEU A 211 -23.96 1.03 -6.80
CA LEU A 211 -23.85 1.06 -8.26
C LEU A 211 -23.26 -0.23 -8.83
N LEU A 212 -22.22 -0.80 -8.22
CA LEU A 212 -21.65 -2.07 -8.68
C LEU A 212 -22.61 -3.23 -8.45
N ALA A 213 -23.37 -3.22 -7.36
CA ALA A 213 -24.39 -4.24 -7.09
C ALA A 213 -25.46 -4.25 -8.19
N GLU A 214 -26.03 -3.08 -8.52
CA GLU A 214 -27.08 -3.00 -9.54
C GLU A 214 -26.55 -3.32 -10.94
N LEU A 215 -25.39 -2.79 -11.32
CA LEU A 215 -24.78 -3.09 -12.62
C LEU A 215 -24.42 -4.57 -12.77
N ALA A 216 -23.89 -5.22 -11.73
CA ALA A 216 -23.55 -6.64 -11.78
C ALA A 216 -24.81 -7.51 -11.99
N ARG A 217 -25.90 -7.20 -11.28
CA ARG A 217 -27.21 -7.87 -11.45
C ARG A 217 -27.78 -7.63 -12.85
N LYS A 218 -27.89 -6.37 -13.27
CA LYS A 218 -28.52 -5.97 -14.54
C LYS A 218 -27.77 -6.48 -15.77
N THR A 219 -26.44 -6.53 -15.73
CA THR A 219 -25.61 -6.98 -16.85
C THR A 219 -25.19 -8.45 -16.76
N ASN A 220 -25.54 -9.15 -15.68
CA ASN A 220 -25.04 -10.50 -15.36
C ASN A 220 -23.53 -10.64 -15.62
N THR A 221 -22.74 -9.67 -15.17
CA THR A 221 -21.30 -9.57 -15.40
C THR A 221 -20.56 -9.43 -14.08
N THR A 222 -19.36 -9.99 -14.00
CA THR A 222 -18.53 -10.01 -12.79
C THR A 222 -17.51 -8.86 -12.80
N PRO A 223 -17.62 -7.87 -11.89
CA PRO A 223 -16.63 -6.79 -11.82
C PRO A 223 -15.29 -7.30 -11.27
N GLY A 224 -14.18 -6.78 -11.81
CA GLY A 224 -12.86 -6.97 -11.23
C GLY A 224 -12.60 -5.96 -10.12
N PHE A 225 -12.25 -6.41 -8.91
CA PHE A 225 -12.04 -5.55 -7.74
C PHE A 225 -10.57 -5.41 -7.35
N VAL A 226 -10.22 -4.22 -6.85
CA VAL A 226 -9.03 -3.96 -6.05
C VAL A 226 -9.49 -3.38 -4.73
N CYS A 227 -9.28 -4.12 -3.63
CA CYS A 227 -9.80 -3.75 -2.31
C CYS A 227 -8.68 -3.59 -1.27
N ASN A 228 -9.01 -2.87 -0.20
CA ASN A 228 -8.26 -2.89 1.06
C ASN A 228 -9.25 -3.08 2.20
N GLY A 229 -9.29 -4.29 2.78
CA GLY A 229 -10.41 -4.73 3.60
C GLY A 229 -11.71 -4.68 2.79
N SER A 230 -12.76 -4.09 3.37
CA SER A 230 -14.04 -3.87 2.69
C SER A 230 -14.08 -2.62 1.80
N THR A 231 -13.04 -1.78 1.80
CA THR A 231 -13.01 -0.58 0.95
C THR A 231 -12.63 -0.95 -0.48
N ILE A 232 -13.46 -0.58 -1.45
CA ILE A 232 -13.18 -0.73 -2.87
C ILE A 232 -12.25 0.41 -3.30
N ILE A 233 -10.98 0.12 -3.58
CA ILE A 233 -10.04 1.13 -4.09
C ILE A 233 -10.34 1.41 -5.57
N SER A 234 -10.64 0.35 -6.32
CA SER A 234 -11.10 0.45 -7.70
C SER A 234 -11.87 -0.79 -8.10
N ALA A 235 -12.81 -0.62 -9.03
CA ALA A 235 -13.47 -1.72 -9.71
C ALA A 235 -13.43 -1.49 -11.23
N THR A 236 -13.51 -2.56 -12.01
CA THR A 236 -13.60 -2.49 -13.46
C THR A 236 -14.65 -3.47 -13.96
N LEU A 237 -15.66 -2.94 -14.64
CA LEU A 237 -16.68 -3.71 -15.34
C LEU A 237 -16.39 -3.65 -16.85
N LYS A 238 -16.14 -4.81 -17.46
CA LYS A 238 -15.89 -4.92 -18.90
C LYS A 238 -17.14 -5.49 -19.56
N LEU A 239 -17.76 -4.70 -20.42
CA LEU A 239 -18.92 -5.06 -21.21
C LEU A 239 -18.53 -5.15 -22.69
N LYS A 240 -19.42 -5.69 -23.54
CA LYS A 240 -19.17 -5.78 -24.97
C LYS A 240 -19.07 -4.38 -25.58
N GLY A 241 -17.86 -3.95 -25.91
CA GLY A 241 -17.61 -2.64 -26.53
C GLY A 241 -17.54 -1.47 -25.55
N GLN A 242 -17.73 -1.68 -24.25
CA GLN A 242 -17.69 -0.64 -23.21
C GLN A 242 -16.87 -1.10 -21.99
N THR A 243 -16.13 -0.19 -21.37
CA THR A 243 -15.42 -0.43 -20.10
C THR A 243 -15.73 0.69 -19.11
N ILE A 244 -16.25 0.31 -17.95
CA ILE A 244 -16.58 1.21 -16.83
C ILE A 244 -15.56 0.99 -15.71
N ILE A 245 -14.87 2.05 -15.31
CA ILE A 245 -13.79 2.02 -14.31
C ILE A 245 -14.16 2.92 -13.15
N PHE A 246 -14.12 2.39 -11.93
CA PHE A 246 -14.48 3.13 -10.71
C PHE A 246 -13.22 3.63 -10.02
N ARG A 247 -13.18 4.93 -9.69
CA ARG A 247 -12.04 5.64 -9.09
C ARG A 247 -12.47 6.58 -7.98
N ASP A 248 -12.13 6.22 -6.75
CA ASP A 248 -12.43 7.03 -5.58
C ASP A 248 -11.46 8.23 -5.45
N SER A 249 -12.00 9.45 -5.51
CA SER A 249 -11.19 10.69 -5.45
C SER A 249 -10.47 10.85 -4.11
N ALA A 250 -11.00 10.27 -3.01
CA ALA A 250 -10.38 10.31 -1.69
C ALA A 250 -9.05 9.52 -1.64
N GLN A 251 -8.82 8.59 -2.58
CA GLN A 251 -7.54 7.88 -2.73
C GLN A 251 -6.41 8.77 -3.29
N TYR A 252 -6.75 9.98 -3.78
CA TYR A 252 -5.79 10.93 -4.33
C TYR A 252 -5.58 12.14 -3.43
N THR A 253 -6.65 12.80 -2.97
CA THR A 253 -6.57 14.10 -2.28
C THR A 253 -6.64 14.01 -0.75
N LYS A 254 -6.96 12.83 -0.18
CA LYS A 254 -6.99 12.54 1.27
C LYS A 254 -7.52 13.68 2.16
N MET A 255 -8.59 14.33 1.73
CA MET A 255 -9.25 15.44 2.42
C MET A 255 -10.76 15.29 2.32
N ARG A 256 -11.54 16.05 3.11
CA ARG A 256 -13.00 16.12 2.98
C ARG A 256 -13.38 16.89 1.72
N LEU A 257 -14.54 16.59 1.13
CA LEU A 257 -15.06 17.32 -0.03
C LEU A 257 -15.19 18.83 0.24
N ALA A 258 -15.74 19.20 1.41
CA ALA A 258 -15.86 20.60 1.85
C ALA A 258 -14.53 21.36 1.93
N SER A 259 -13.41 20.65 2.06
CA SER A 259 -12.08 21.26 2.11
C SER A 259 -11.51 21.53 0.71
N MET A 260 -12.04 20.91 -0.35
CA MET A 260 -11.50 21.03 -1.72
C MET A 260 -11.51 22.46 -2.27
N PRO A 261 -12.59 23.26 -2.12
CA PRO A 261 -12.61 24.63 -2.68
C PRO A 261 -11.45 25.47 -2.16
N LYS A 262 -11.29 25.53 -0.84
CA LYS A 262 -10.16 26.23 -0.19
C LYS A 262 -8.81 25.59 -0.56
N ALA A 263 -8.73 24.27 -0.56
CA ALA A 263 -7.49 23.55 -0.85
C ALA A 263 -7.07 23.60 -2.33
N PHE A 264 -7.92 24.03 -3.26
CA PHE A 264 -7.58 24.18 -4.68
C PHE A 264 -7.76 25.60 -5.22
N GLY A 265 -8.13 26.55 -4.36
CA GLY A 265 -8.39 27.94 -4.74
C GLY A 265 -9.55 28.06 -5.72
N LEU A 266 -10.63 27.31 -5.50
CA LEU A 266 -11.80 27.30 -6.38
C LEU A 266 -12.76 28.41 -5.95
N HIS A 267 -13.22 29.20 -6.91
CA HIS A 267 -14.25 30.23 -6.72
C HIS A 267 -15.65 29.60 -6.91
N ILE A 268 -16.01 28.71 -6.00
CA ILE A 268 -17.31 28.02 -5.96
C ILE A 268 -17.87 28.09 -4.55
N ASP A 269 -19.19 27.97 -4.43
CA ASP A 269 -19.86 28.00 -3.13
C ASP A 269 -19.34 26.88 -2.22
N SER A 270 -19.11 27.23 -0.96
CA SER A 270 -18.74 26.26 0.07
C SER A 270 -19.87 25.24 0.28
N LYS A 271 -19.48 24.01 0.63
CA LYS A 271 -20.44 22.95 0.95
C LYS A 271 -21.38 23.42 2.07
N GLY A 272 -22.68 23.38 1.81
CA GLY A 272 -23.74 23.76 2.75
C GLY A 272 -24.11 22.64 3.74
N TYR A 273 -25.11 22.89 4.59
CA TYR A 273 -25.66 21.91 5.52
C TYR A 273 -27.02 21.40 5.04
N PHE A 274 -27.24 20.08 5.15
CA PHE A 274 -28.49 19.43 4.76
C PHE A 274 -29.03 18.56 5.91
N PRO A 275 -30.36 18.60 6.19
CA PRO A 275 -30.98 17.80 7.26
C PRO A 275 -31.16 16.34 6.82
N TYR A 276 -30.07 15.57 6.79
CA TYR A 276 -30.07 14.20 6.26
C TYR A 276 -30.99 13.23 7.01
N LEU A 277 -31.31 13.48 8.28
CA LEU A 277 -32.29 12.66 9.00
C LEU A 277 -33.74 12.96 8.60
N LEU A 278 -33.98 14.04 7.83
CA LEU A 278 -35.26 14.34 7.20
C LEU A 278 -35.39 13.67 5.82
N ASN A 279 -34.32 13.02 5.32
CA ASN A 279 -34.29 12.41 4.00
C ASN A 279 -35.02 11.05 3.97
N PHE A 280 -36.34 11.08 3.90
CA PHE A 280 -37.22 9.91 3.78
C PHE A 280 -38.50 10.25 2.99
N PRO A 281 -39.23 9.26 2.45
CA PRO A 281 -40.32 9.49 1.49
C PRO A 281 -41.42 10.45 1.95
N GLU A 282 -41.76 10.45 3.24
CA GLU A 282 -42.77 11.32 3.82
C GLU A 282 -42.38 12.79 3.83
N SER A 283 -41.10 13.13 3.61
CA SER A 283 -40.63 14.52 3.47
C SER A 283 -40.77 15.08 2.06
N TYR A 284 -40.96 14.21 1.06
CA TYR A 284 -41.00 14.63 -0.35
C TYR A 284 -42.22 15.51 -0.64
N GLY A 285 -42.02 16.56 -1.42
CA GLY A 285 -43.08 17.53 -1.75
C GLY A 285 -43.49 18.47 -0.62
N LYS A 286 -42.88 18.38 0.56
CA LYS A 286 -43.19 19.26 1.69
C LYS A 286 -42.38 20.56 1.64
N LYS A 287 -43.04 21.63 2.08
CA LYS A 287 -42.47 22.96 2.29
C LYS A 287 -42.74 23.39 3.72
N TRP A 288 -41.78 24.09 4.31
CA TRP A 288 -41.88 24.65 5.65
C TRP A 288 -41.51 26.13 5.61
N ASP A 289 -42.14 26.93 6.46
CA ASP A 289 -41.85 28.37 6.57
C ASP A 289 -40.51 28.66 7.25
N THR A 290 -39.91 27.65 7.89
CA THR A 290 -38.64 27.72 8.61
C THR A 290 -37.78 26.49 8.29
N LYS A 291 -36.48 26.57 8.57
CA LYS A 291 -35.58 25.41 8.47
C LYS A 291 -35.99 24.31 9.46
N PRO A 292 -35.77 23.02 9.12
CA PRO A 292 -36.05 21.92 10.04
C PRO A 292 -35.34 22.07 11.40
N PRO A 293 -35.89 21.49 12.48
CA PRO A 293 -35.24 21.47 13.79
C PRO A 293 -33.80 20.93 13.74
N LYS A 294 -32.90 21.49 14.58
CA LYS A 294 -31.46 21.16 14.63
C LYS A 294 -31.17 19.65 14.67
N HIS A 295 -31.99 18.87 15.38
CA HIS A 295 -31.75 17.42 15.51
C HIS A 295 -31.73 16.69 14.16
N PHE A 296 -32.43 17.18 13.12
CA PHE A 296 -32.40 16.56 11.79
C PHE A 296 -31.05 16.72 11.05
N TYR A 297 -30.21 17.66 11.49
CA TYR A 297 -28.85 17.87 11.00
C TYR A 297 -27.81 17.12 11.85
N ASN A 298 -28.21 16.62 13.02
CA ASN A 298 -27.40 15.83 13.95
C ASN A 298 -26.09 16.52 14.42
N PRO A 299 -26.18 17.72 15.00
CA PRO A 299 -25.02 18.55 15.38
C PRO A 299 -24.06 17.86 16.36
N GLU A 300 -24.56 17.01 17.27
CA GLU A 300 -23.75 16.31 18.28
C GLU A 300 -22.60 15.47 17.70
N PHE A 301 -22.76 15.02 16.45
CA PHE A 301 -21.79 14.18 15.74
C PHE A 301 -21.00 14.93 14.67
N MET A 302 -21.25 16.23 14.49
CA MET A 302 -20.39 17.08 13.67
C MET A 302 -18.99 17.17 14.28
N ALA A 303 -18.01 17.45 13.42
CA ALA A 303 -16.66 17.65 13.89
C ALA A 303 -16.61 18.87 14.84
N SER A 304 -15.82 18.79 15.90
CA SER A 304 -15.79 19.84 16.93
C SER A 304 -15.39 21.23 16.39
N ASP A 305 -14.66 21.27 15.28
CA ASP A 305 -14.25 22.48 14.57
C ASP A 305 -15.32 23.01 13.59
N GLU A 306 -16.30 22.19 13.23
CA GLU A 306 -17.39 22.51 12.30
C GLU A 306 -18.66 22.97 13.05
N ALA A 307 -18.92 22.40 14.23
CA ALA A 307 -20.12 22.67 15.03
C ALA A 307 -20.40 24.17 15.28
N PRO A 308 -19.41 25.03 15.63
CA PRO A 308 -19.69 26.46 15.81
C PRO A 308 -20.15 27.15 14.53
N GLY A 309 -19.62 26.72 13.37
CA GLY A 309 -20.03 27.25 12.07
C GLY A 309 -21.45 26.83 11.70
N PHE A 310 -21.86 25.61 12.06
CA PHE A 310 -23.23 25.15 11.92
C PHE A 310 -24.19 25.94 12.80
N GLU A 311 -23.86 26.13 14.08
CA GLU A 311 -24.72 26.86 15.03
C GLU A 311 -25.00 28.28 14.54
N LYS A 312 -23.95 29.00 14.13
CA LYS A 312 -24.09 30.35 13.56
C LYS A 312 -24.94 30.35 12.29
N TRP A 313 -24.65 29.45 11.35
CA TRP A 313 -25.43 29.34 10.11
C TRP A 313 -26.90 29.05 10.38
N TYR A 314 -27.18 28.14 11.32
CA TYR A 314 -28.55 27.75 11.65
C TYR A 314 -29.32 28.93 12.26
N GLU A 315 -28.71 29.65 13.20
CA GLU A 315 -29.33 30.83 13.82
C GLU A 315 -29.63 31.94 12.79
N GLU A 316 -28.70 32.19 11.87
CA GLU A 316 -28.86 33.21 10.83
C GLU A 316 -29.92 32.84 9.78
N THR A 317 -30.08 31.54 9.48
CA THR A 317 -30.93 31.06 8.37
C THR A 317 -32.21 30.36 8.82
N PHE A 318 -32.47 30.21 10.13
CA PHE A 318 -33.60 29.44 10.66
C PHE A 318 -34.96 29.91 10.13
N HIS A 319 -35.13 31.22 9.99
CA HIS A 319 -36.37 31.84 9.52
C HIS A 319 -36.54 31.84 8.00
N GLU A 320 -35.57 31.31 7.25
CA GLU A 320 -35.71 31.13 5.81
C GLU A 320 -36.64 29.94 5.51
N PRO A 321 -37.48 30.05 4.46
CA PRO A 321 -38.30 28.94 4.02
C PRO A 321 -37.44 27.74 3.60
N PHE A 322 -38.01 26.55 3.72
CA PHE A 322 -37.37 25.29 3.38
C PHE A 322 -38.29 24.47 2.47
N ASP A 323 -37.87 24.27 1.22
CA ASP A 323 -38.48 23.33 0.29
C ASP A 323 -37.56 22.11 0.19
N PHE A 324 -38.02 20.95 0.67
CA PHE A 324 -37.19 19.77 0.72
C PHE A 324 -36.66 19.35 -0.66
N ASP A 325 -37.51 19.43 -1.68
CA ASP A 325 -37.18 18.93 -3.01
C ASP A 325 -36.16 19.83 -3.72
N GLU A 326 -36.24 21.15 -3.50
CA GLU A 326 -35.27 22.11 -4.03
C GLU A 326 -33.94 22.03 -3.26
N GLU A 327 -34.00 21.88 -1.93
CA GLU A 327 -32.85 21.87 -1.04
C GLU A 327 -31.97 20.63 -1.22
N ILE A 328 -32.56 19.44 -1.28
CA ILE A 328 -31.81 18.20 -1.51
C ILE A 328 -31.10 18.24 -2.87
N LEU A 329 -31.78 18.75 -3.90
CA LEU A 329 -31.21 18.87 -5.23
C LEU A 329 -30.06 19.89 -5.25
N ARG A 330 -30.27 21.07 -4.66
CA ARG A 330 -29.25 22.12 -4.58
C ARG A 330 -27.99 21.64 -3.86
N TYR A 331 -28.16 20.95 -2.73
CA TYR A 331 -27.05 20.38 -1.96
C TYR A 331 -26.24 19.38 -2.79
N CYS A 332 -26.90 18.42 -3.44
CA CYS A 332 -26.21 17.40 -4.24
C CYS A 332 -25.58 17.96 -5.53
N LEU A 333 -26.17 19.01 -6.12
CA LEU A 333 -25.58 19.70 -7.27
C LEU A 333 -24.27 20.39 -6.87
N ASN A 334 -24.25 21.07 -5.72
CA ASN A 334 -23.06 21.70 -5.17
C ASN A 334 -21.96 20.67 -4.89
N ASP A 335 -22.28 19.51 -4.29
CA ASP A 335 -21.30 18.45 -4.03
C ASP A 335 -20.66 17.92 -5.33
N THR A 336 -21.46 17.66 -6.37
CA THR A 336 -20.94 17.24 -7.68
C THR A 336 -20.12 18.34 -8.36
N GLU A 337 -20.48 19.61 -8.16
CA GLU A 337 -19.71 20.75 -8.67
C GLU A 337 -18.34 20.86 -8.00
N ILE A 338 -18.29 20.83 -6.66
CA ILE A 338 -17.05 20.84 -5.88
C ILE A 338 -16.16 19.66 -6.29
N LEU A 339 -16.72 18.46 -6.40
CA LEU A 339 -15.98 17.28 -6.81
C LEU A 339 -15.40 17.42 -8.22
N THR A 340 -16.21 17.89 -9.17
CA THR A 340 -15.80 18.06 -10.57
C THR A 340 -14.66 19.06 -10.67
N HIS A 341 -14.82 20.25 -10.12
CA HIS A 341 -13.82 21.31 -10.20
C HIS A 341 -12.55 20.96 -9.42
N GLY A 342 -12.68 20.40 -8.22
CA GLY A 342 -11.54 19.99 -7.39
C GLY A 342 -10.68 18.92 -8.05
N VAL A 343 -11.30 17.85 -8.57
CA VAL A 343 -10.55 16.76 -9.22
C VAL A 343 -10.00 17.19 -10.58
N CYS A 344 -10.73 17.99 -11.36
CA CYS A 344 -10.20 18.53 -12.62
C CYS A 344 -8.99 19.43 -12.38
N LYS A 345 -9.04 20.31 -11.37
CA LYS A 345 -7.90 21.14 -10.97
C LYS A 345 -6.72 20.28 -10.53
N PHE A 346 -6.96 19.24 -9.75
CA PHE A 346 -5.93 18.26 -9.36
C PHE A 346 -5.28 17.59 -10.57
N ILE A 347 -6.07 17.14 -11.55
CA ILE A 347 -5.56 16.52 -12.79
C ILE A 347 -4.71 17.51 -13.58
N GLN A 348 -5.17 18.75 -13.75
CA GLN A 348 -4.44 19.80 -14.47
C GLN A 348 -3.09 20.07 -13.81
N ILE A 349 -3.05 20.22 -12.48
CA ILE A 349 -1.79 20.45 -11.77
C ILE A 349 -0.86 19.24 -11.94
N CYS A 350 -1.36 18.01 -11.79
CA CYS A 350 -0.56 16.80 -11.99
C CYS A 350 -0.01 16.69 -13.42
N SER A 351 -0.83 17.01 -14.42
CA SER A 351 -0.44 16.99 -15.83
C SER A 351 0.66 18.02 -16.12
N ASN A 352 0.59 19.20 -15.51
CA ASN A 352 1.59 20.26 -15.67
C ASN A 352 2.93 19.89 -15.00
N ILE A 353 2.88 19.25 -13.82
CA ILE A 353 4.09 18.88 -13.08
C ILE A 353 4.75 17.62 -13.67
N PHE A 354 3.95 16.67 -14.17
CA PHE A 354 4.42 15.32 -14.52
C PHE A 354 4.15 14.96 -15.99
N ASN A 355 4.74 15.71 -16.92
CA ASN A 355 4.84 15.36 -18.35
C ASN A 355 3.51 14.95 -19.02
N GLY A 356 2.40 15.58 -18.64
CA GLY A 356 1.09 15.33 -19.25
C GLY A 356 0.35 14.10 -18.73
N TRP A 357 0.85 13.39 -17.71
CA TRP A 357 0.21 12.19 -17.21
C TRP A 357 -1.08 12.48 -16.41
N ASN A 358 -2.15 11.75 -16.72
CA ASN A 358 -3.41 11.86 -15.98
C ASN A 358 -3.42 10.89 -14.77
N PRO A 359 -3.48 11.39 -13.52
CA PRO A 359 -3.39 10.54 -12.33
C PRO A 359 -4.53 9.51 -12.21
N ILE A 360 -5.75 9.86 -12.61
CA ILE A 360 -6.95 9.02 -12.48
C ILE A 360 -6.91 7.82 -13.44
N VAL A 361 -6.38 8.06 -14.64
CA VAL A 361 -6.27 7.03 -15.70
C VAL A 361 -5.16 6.04 -15.39
N GLN A 362 -4.00 6.55 -14.96
CA GLN A 362 -2.78 5.73 -14.84
C GLN A 362 -2.74 4.88 -13.57
N SER A 363 -3.32 5.32 -12.46
CA SER A 363 -3.29 4.58 -11.19
C SER A 363 -4.54 4.81 -10.35
N PRO A 364 -5.02 3.83 -9.55
CA PRO A 364 -6.18 4.01 -8.67
C PRO A 364 -5.92 4.83 -7.39
N THR A 365 -4.65 5.15 -7.09
CA THR A 365 -4.27 5.83 -5.83
C THR A 365 -3.13 6.80 -6.10
N LEU A 366 -3.00 7.85 -5.29
CA LEU A 366 -1.86 8.76 -5.37
C LEU A 366 -0.52 8.02 -5.25
N ALA A 367 -0.38 7.16 -4.24
CA ALA A 367 0.88 6.44 -4.04
C ALA A 367 1.25 5.55 -5.24
N GLY A 368 0.25 4.93 -5.88
CA GLY A 368 0.47 4.20 -7.12
C GLY A 368 0.82 5.10 -8.30
N TYR A 369 0.27 6.32 -8.34
CA TYR A 369 0.59 7.32 -9.36
C TYR A 369 2.02 7.84 -9.19
N VAL A 370 2.46 8.08 -7.95
CA VAL A 370 3.84 8.46 -7.64
C VAL A 370 4.82 7.38 -8.10
N MET A 371 4.58 6.11 -7.75
CA MET A 371 5.41 5.00 -8.23
C MET A 371 5.39 4.89 -9.76
N PHE A 372 4.24 5.15 -10.39
CA PHE A 372 4.11 5.19 -11.85
C PHE A 372 5.01 6.27 -12.45
N ILE A 373 4.94 7.52 -11.97
CA ILE A 373 5.78 8.62 -12.45
C ILE A 373 7.26 8.32 -12.25
N MET A 374 7.66 7.87 -11.05
CA MET A 374 9.04 7.47 -10.78
C MET A 374 9.52 6.41 -11.77
N SER A 375 8.69 5.39 -12.04
CA SER A 375 9.03 4.32 -12.98
C SER A 375 9.07 4.71 -14.45
N MET A 376 8.40 5.81 -14.83
CA MET A 376 8.29 6.26 -16.22
C MET A 376 9.28 7.37 -16.57
N GLU A 377 9.58 8.24 -15.61
CA GLU A 377 10.32 9.49 -15.84
C GLU A 377 11.66 9.53 -15.10
N HIS A 378 11.85 8.74 -14.03
CA HIS A 378 13.00 8.90 -13.14
C HIS A 378 13.86 7.64 -12.96
N PHE A 379 13.34 6.43 -13.17
CA PHE A 379 14.12 5.19 -13.02
C PHE A 379 15.01 4.90 -14.24
N SER A 380 16.23 4.45 -13.95
CA SER A 380 17.19 3.84 -14.88
C SER A 380 17.25 2.31 -14.72
N GLU A 381 17.88 1.60 -15.67
CA GLU A 381 17.85 0.12 -15.76
C GLU A 381 18.36 -0.64 -14.51
N SER A 382 19.10 0.01 -13.61
CA SER A 382 19.68 -0.58 -12.39
C SER A 382 19.13 -0.02 -11.08
N ASP A 383 18.27 1.00 -11.11
CA ASP A 383 17.88 1.76 -9.92
C ASP A 383 17.07 0.95 -8.90
N VAL A 384 16.25 0.01 -9.39
CA VAL A 384 15.39 -0.80 -8.53
C VAL A 384 15.77 -2.27 -8.65
N ALA A 385 16.67 -2.71 -7.76
CA ALA A 385 17.03 -4.11 -7.60
C ALA A 385 15.81 -4.95 -7.15
N TYR A 386 15.79 -6.21 -7.58
CA TYR A 386 14.82 -7.20 -7.13
C TYR A 386 15.30 -7.89 -5.86
N ILE A 387 14.56 -7.70 -4.77
CA ILE A 387 14.78 -8.39 -3.50
C ILE A 387 13.63 -9.37 -3.27
N PRO A 388 13.87 -10.70 -3.20
CA PRO A 388 12.81 -11.66 -2.94
C PRO A 388 12.22 -11.51 -1.54
N GLU A 389 10.89 -11.56 -1.42
CA GLU A 389 10.17 -11.48 -0.14
C GLU A 389 10.56 -12.58 0.86
N ASN A 390 10.86 -13.77 0.35
CA ASN A 390 11.22 -14.95 1.15
C ASN A 390 12.75 -15.14 1.24
N GLY A 391 13.52 -14.07 1.11
CA GLY A 391 14.98 -14.16 1.13
C GLY A 391 15.60 -14.65 -0.19
N PHE A 392 16.90 -14.43 -0.37
CA PHE A 392 17.64 -15.04 -1.48
C PHE A 392 17.76 -16.55 -1.25
N PRO A 393 17.48 -17.38 -2.27
CA PRO A 393 17.50 -18.83 -2.10
C PRO A 393 18.93 -19.31 -1.79
N GLY A 394 19.12 -19.88 -0.59
CA GLY A 394 20.32 -20.59 -0.17
C GLY A 394 20.15 -22.11 -0.28
N ARG A 395 20.97 -22.88 0.45
CA ARG A 395 20.62 -24.28 0.77
C ARG A 395 19.55 -24.23 1.85
N ASN A 396 18.32 -24.49 1.46
CA ASN A 396 17.13 -24.21 2.26
C ASN A 396 16.64 -25.50 2.93
N ASN A 397 16.86 -25.63 4.24
CA ASN A 397 15.97 -26.41 5.09
C ASN A 397 14.72 -25.58 5.37
N SER A 398 13.55 -26.22 5.33
CA SER A 398 12.29 -25.56 5.65
C SER A 398 12.28 -25.09 7.11
N THR A 399 11.90 -23.85 7.38
CA THR A 399 11.68 -23.35 8.76
C THR A 399 10.69 -24.25 9.50
N LEU A 400 9.68 -24.78 8.80
CA LEU A 400 8.74 -25.73 9.36
C LEU A 400 9.44 -27.04 9.76
N ALA A 401 10.32 -27.56 8.90
CA ALA A 401 11.08 -28.77 9.18
C ALA A 401 11.97 -28.58 10.42
N LEU A 402 12.72 -27.48 10.49
CA LEU A 402 13.61 -27.20 11.62
C LEU A 402 12.86 -27.06 12.95
N LYS A 403 11.70 -26.39 12.94
CA LYS A 403 10.84 -26.28 14.12
C LYS A 403 10.32 -27.65 14.56
N TYR A 404 9.93 -28.49 13.59
CA TYR A 404 9.48 -29.85 13.87
C TYR A 404 10.58 -30.72 14.46
N LEU A 405 11.78 -30.71 13.87
CA LEU A 405 12.92 -31.45 14.42
C LEU A 405 13.24 -30.99 15.86
N ARG A 406 13.25 -29.67 16.11
CA ARG A 406 13.45 -29.12 17.45
C ARG A 406 12.31 -29.43 18.42
N TRP A 407 11.11 -29.64 17.93
CA TRP A 407 9.99 -30.10 18.74
C TRP A 407 10.16 -31.57 19.14
N LEU A 408 10.63 -32.43 18.23
CA LEU A 408 10.96 -33.81 18.54
C LEU A 408 12.04 -33.90 19.62
N GLU A 409 13.12 -33.11 19.52
CA GLU A 409 14.15 -33.03 20.57
C GLU A 409 13.62 -32.46 21.89
N HIS A 410 12.64 -31.55 21.84
CA HIS A 410 12.01 -31.01 23.04
C HIS A 410 11.17 -32.07 23.76
N LYS A 411 10.48 -32.94 23.01
CA LYS A 411 9.70 -34.05 23.56
C LYS A 411 10.57 -35.18 24.07
N ASP A 412 11.67 -35.46 23.39
CA ASP A 412 12.65 -36.45 23.81
C ASP A 412 14.07 -35.85 23.72
N PRO A 413 14.60 -35.33 24.84
CA PRO A 413 15.94 -34.77 24.90
C PRO A 413 17.08 -35.75 24.57
N SER A 414 16.81 -37.06 24.54
CA SER A 414 17.79 -38.07 24.15
C SER A 414 17.94 -38.23 22.62
N LEU A 415 16.99 -37.68 21.85
CA LEU A 415 17.10 -37.59 20.39
C LEU A 415 18.17 -36.57 20.01
N HIS A 416 19.34 -37.06 19.62
CA HIS A 416 20.37 -36.25 18.97
C HIS A 416 20.14 -36.22 17.47
N ILE A 417 19.37 -35.23 17.01
CA ILE A 417 19.08 -35.07 15.59
C ILE A 417 20.17 -34.21 14.95
N GLN A 418 20.87 -34.76 13.96
CA GLN A 418 21.74 -33.99 13.09
C GLN A 418 20.88 -33.25 12.06
N HIS A 419 20.91 -31.92 12.10
CA HIS A 419 20.25 -31.03 11.14
C HIS A 419 21.05 -29.73 11.04
N SER A 420 20.66 -28.81 10.15
CA SER A 420 21.46 -27.62 9.85
C SER A 420 21.71 -26.67 11.03
N LEU A 421 20.94 -26.70 12.14
CA LEU A 421 21.20 -25.84 13.32
C LEU A 421 22.27 -26.40 14.26
N LYS A 422 22.57 -27.70 14.14
CA LYS A 422 23.58 -28.41 14.94
C LYS A 422 24.79 -28.83 14.11
N GLY A 423 25.06 -28.15 13.00
CA GLY A 423 26.18 -28.43 12.10
C GLY A 423 25.73 -28.48 10.64
N ASN A 424 26.31 -29.37 9.84
CA ASN A 424 25.89 -29.59 8.46
C ASN A 424 24.80 -30.68 8.38
N GLU A 425 23.86 -30.52 7.44
CA GLU A 425 22.93 -31.58 7.06
C GLU A 425 23.67 -32.86 6.68
N PHE A 426 23.12 -34.00 7.09
CA PHE A 426 23.66 -35.29 6.72
C PHE A 426 23.43 -35.53 5.22
N LYS A 427 24.47 -35.99 4.52
CA LYS A 427 24.44 -36.18 3.07
C LYS A 427 24.44 -37.67 2.73
N ILE A 428 23.43 -38.10 1.98
CA ILE A 428 23.25 -39.47 1.50
C ILE A 428 23.34 -39.46 -0.03
N GLY A 429 24.47 -39.94 -0.56
CA GLY A 429 24.75 -39.87 -2.00
C GLY A 429 24.71 -38.43 -2.52
N PRO A 430 23.84 -38.08 -3.49
CA PRO A 430 23.66 -36.71 -3.96
C PRO A 430 22.67 -35.87 -3.12
N TYR A 431 21.97 -36.47 -2.14
CA TYR A 431 20.88 -35.84 -1.39
C TYR A 431 21.32 -35.34 -0.02
N PHE A 432 20.76 -34.22 0.43
CA PHE A 432 20.84 -33.73 1.81
C PHE A 432 19.49 -33.90 2.46
N VAL A 433 19.45 -34.49 3.66
CA VAL A 433 18.21 -34.79 4.39
C VAL A 433 17.92 -33.74 5.46
N ASP A 434 16.62 -33.54 5.80
CA ASP A 434 16.23 -32.52 6.78
C ASP A 434 16.79 -32.84 8.18
N GLY A 435 16.70 -34.10 8.63
CA GLY A 435 17.23 -34.58 9.89
C GLY A 435 17.76 -36.02 9.82
N TYR A 436 18.82 -36.31 10.58
CA TYR A 436 19.38 -37.66 10.70
C TYR A 436 19.67 -38.02 12.16
N VAL A 437 19.22 -39.20 12.58
CA VAL A 437 19.47 -39.76 13.91
C VAL A 437 20.40 -40.97 13.77
N ALA A 438 21.67 -40.77 14.11
CA ALA A 438 22.70 -41.79 13.95
C ALA A 438 22.42 -43.06 14.77
N ALA A 439 21.90 -42.91 16.00
CA ALA A 439 21.64 -44.02 16.92
C ALA A 439 20.69 -45.08 16.35
N THR A 440 19.73 -44.69 15.52
CA THR A 440 18.71 -45.56 14.93
C THR A 440 18.83 -45.69 13.41
N ASN A 441 19.89 -45.12 12.83
CA ASN A 441 20.08 -44.96 11.39
C ASN A 441 18.83 -44.42 10.67
N THR A 442 18.14 -43.45 11.29
CA THR A 442 16.85 -42.92 10.82
C THR A 442 16.98 -41.53 10.21
N VAL A 443 16.45 -41.37 9.01
CA VAL A 443 16.26 -40.11 8.30
C VAL A 443 14.87 -39.56 8.61
N LEU A 444 14.80 -38.29 8.97
CA LEU A 444 13.55 -37.56 9.19
C LEU A 444 13.40 -36.56 8.03
N GLU A 445 12.31 -36.65 7.28
CA GLU A 445 12.00 -35.74 6.16
C GLU A 445 10.66 -35.04 6.37
N VAL A 446 10.64 -33.75 6.08
CA VAL A 446 9.44 -32.92 6.17
C VAL A 446 9.09 -32.40 4.78
N TYR A 447 8.09 -33.02 4.17
CA TYR A 447 7.69 -32.69 2.80
C TYR A 447 6.78 -31.45 2.79
N GLY A 448 7.36 -30.31 2.40
CA GLY A 448 6.60 -29.11 2.05
C GLY A 448 5.63 -29.38 0.88
N CYS A 449 4.33 -29.14 1.08
CA CYS A 449 3.28 -29.58 0.17
C CYS A 449 3.45 -28.99 -1.23
N LEU A 450 3.76 -27.68 -1.32
CA LEU A 450 3.94 -26.94 -2.57
C LEU A 450 5.19 -27.40 -3.36
N TRP A 451 6.24 -27.80 -2.65
CA TRP A 451 7.55 -28.12 -3.20
C TRP A 451 7.68 -29.58 -3.61
N HIS A 452 6.96 -30.48 -2.93
CA HIS A 452 7.01 -31.94 -3.11
C HIS A 452 5.73 -32.52 -3.73
N GLY A 453 4.73 -31.70 -4.05
CA GLY A 453 3.57 -32.15 -4.82
C GLY A 453 2.55 -32.97 -4.03
N CYS A 454 2.22 -32.59 -2.79
CA CYS A 454 1.32 -33.36 -1.92
C CYS A 454 0.01 -33.78 -2.62
N PRO A 455 -0.34 -35.09 -2.66
CA PRO A 455 -1.56 -35.57 -3.31
C PRO A 455 -2.85 -35.15 -2.58
N ARG A 456 -2.78 -34.92 -1.26
CA ARG A 456 -3.93 -34.46 -0.45
C ARG A 456 -4.23 -32.98 -0.65
N CYS A 457 -3.20 -32.15 -0.80
CA CYS A 457 -3.38 -30.70 -0.98
C CYS A 457 -3.60 -30.29 -2.44
N TYR A 458 -3.13 -31.09 -3.40
CA TYR A 458 -3.17 -30.78 -4.82
C TYR A 458 -3.74 -31.96 -5.61
N HIS A 459 -5.07 -31.99 -5.73
CA HIS A 459 -5.80 -33.04 -6.44
C HIS A 459 -5.52 -33.02 -7.94
N ASN A 460 -5.47 -31.84 -8.56
CA ASN A 460 -5.14 -31.71 -9.96
C ASN A 460 -3.63 -31.85 -10.19
N ARG A 461 -3.24 -33.04 -10.64
CA ARG A 461 -1.84 -33.49 -10.73
C ARG A 461 -1.07 -32.86 -11.89
N ASP A 462 -1.76 -32.41 -12.93
CA ASP A 462 -1.15 -31.77 -14.11
C ASP A 462 -0.84 -30.28 -13.92
N MET A 463 -1.32 -29.68 -12.82
CA MET A 463 -1.06 -28.28 -12.54
C MET A 463 0.40 -28.00 -12.27
N LYS A 464 0.87 -26.84 -12.76
CA LYS A 464 2.25 -26.39 -12.60
C LYS A 464 2.49 -25.77 -11.24
N CYS A 465 3.65 -26.07 -10.64
CA CYS A 465 4.07 -25.41 -9.41
C CYS A 465 4.34 -23.91 -9.67
N PRO A 466 3.78 -22.98 -8.86
CA PRO A 466 3.98 -21.54 -8.97
C PRO A 466 5.45 -21.12 -8.89
N ARG A 467 6.24 -21.85 -8.09
CA ARG A 467 7.66 -21.60 -7.87
C ARG A 467 8.56 -22.36 -8.84
N ARG A 468 8.13 -23.54 -9.30
CA ARG A 468 8.83 -24.39 -10.28
C ARG A 468 7.94 -24.65 -11.50
N LYS A 469 7.76 -23.64 -12.36
CA LYS A 469 6.83 -23.67 -13.51
C LYS A 469 7.12 -24.72 -14.58
N ASP A 470 8.31 -25.35 -14.51
CA ASP A 470 8.72 -26.43 -15.40
C ASP A 470 8.24 -27.82 -14.92
N PHE A 471 7.67 -27.89 -13.71
CA PHE A 471 7.23 -29.14 -13.07
C PHE A 471 5.73 -29.09 -12.76
N THR A 472 5.06 -30.21 -12.99
CA THR A 472 3.68 -30.45 -12.53
C THR A 472 3.71 -30.96 -11.09
N MET A 473 2.59 -30.85 -10.37
CA MET A 473 2.49 -31.40 -9.02
C MET A 473 2.69 -32.92 -9.00
N GLN A 474 2.27 -33.64 -10.06
CA GLN A 474 2.58 -35.06 -10.24
C GLN A 474 4.09 -35.31 -10.29
N LYS A 475 4.79 -34.59 -11.17
CA LYS A 475 6.22 -34.80 -11.36
C LYS A 475 7.02 -34.51 -10.09
N LEU A 476 6.62 -33.51 -9.31
CA LEU A 476 7.25 -33.22 -8.02
C LEU A 476 7.03 -34.37 -7.01
N PHE A 477 5.85 -34.95 -6.98
CA PHE A 477 5.55 -36.11 -6.12
C PHE A 477 6.35 -37.33 -6.55
N ASP A 478 6.37 -37.64 -7.85
CA ASP A 478 7.14 -38.78 -8.38
C ASP A 478 8.63 -38.64 -8.07
N GLU A 479 9.21 -37.45 -8.23
CA GLU A 479 10.60 -37.15 -7.84
C GLU A 479 10.83 -37.33 -6.33
N THR A 480 9.87 -36.94 -5.50
CA THR A 480 9.94 -37.08 -4.04
C THR A 480 9.90 -38.55 -3.61
N MET A 481 8.98 -39.34 -4.17
CA MET A 481 8.85 -40.77 -3.87
C MET A 481 10.03 -41.58 -4.42
N ALA A 482 10.58 -41.20 -5.57
CA ALA A 482 11.80 -41.80 -6.10
C ALA A 482 13.00 -41.55 -5.17
N ARG A 483 13.16 -40.32 -4.66
CA ARG A 483 14.20 -39.98 -3.68
C ARG A 483 14.06 -40.81 -2.40
N GLU A 484 12.85 -40.89 -1.84
CA GLU A 484 12.57 -41.69 -0.64
C GLU A 484 12.94 -43.17 -0.85
N SER A 485 12.55 -43.72 -2.01
CA SER A 485 12.89 -45.10 -2.36
C SER A 485 14.40 -45.29 -2.42
N ILE A 486 15.16 -44.38 -3.05
CA ILE A 486 16.63 -44.47 -3.11
C ILE A 486 17.25 -44.48 -1.71
N ILE A 487 16.80 -43.61 -0.80
CA ILE A 487 17.31 -43.55 0.58
C ILE A 487 17.05 -44.86 1.32
N LYS A 488 15.84 -45.44 1.20
CA LYS A 488 15.51 -46.76 1.77
C LYS A 488 16.41 -47.88 1.21
N HIS A 489 16.64 -47.91 -0.10
CA HIS A 489 17.51 -48.91 -0.75
C HIS A 489 18.99 -48.77 -0.32
N MET A 490 19.42 -47.58 0.10
CA MET A 490 20.75 -47.35 0.69
C MET A 490 20.86 -47.81 2.16
N GLY A 491 19.82 -48.44 2.72
CA GLY A 491 19.84 -49.07 4.05
C GLY A 491 19.45 -48.15 5.21
N PHE A 492 18.87 -46.97 4.93
CA PHE A 492 18.39 -46.04 5.95
C PHE A 492 16.93 -46.27 6.30
N ASN A 493 16.58 -46.15 7.59
CA ASN A 493 15.20 -46.00 8.01
C ASN A 493 14.75 -44.59 7.64
N ILE A 494 13.49 -44.39 7.24
CA ILE A 494 12.98 -43.05 6.93
C ILE A 494 11.61 -42.85 7.57
N GLN A 495 11.44 -41.70 8.22
CA GLN A 495 10.17 -41.21 8.73
C GLN A 495 9.86 -39.90 8.03
N THR A 496 8.65 -39.79 7.51
CA THR A 496 8.23 -38.66 6.69
C THR A 496 6.97 -38.06 7.27
N VAL A 497 6.87 -36.73 7.18
CA VAL A 497 5.66 -36.00 7.56
C VAL A 497 5.41 -34.90 6.55
N TRP A 498 4.15 -34.74 6.12
CA TRP A 498 3.80 -33.65 5.21
C TRP A 498 3.49 -32.37 5.98
N GLU A 499 3.73 -31.23 5.35
CA GLU A 499 3.40 -29.90 5.90
C GLU A 499 1.91 -29.79 6.32
N CYS A 500 1.00 -30.41 5.58
CA CYS A 500 -0.42 -30.40 5.93
C CYS A 500 -0.75 -31.31 7.12
N ASP A 501 0.02 -32.37 7.38
CA ASP A 501 -0.10 -33.19 8.58
C ASP A 501 0.39 -32.41 9.81
N LEU A 502 1.51 -31.70 9.68
CA LEU A 502 2.02 -30.83 10.75
C LEU A 502 1.06 -29.69 11.07
N SER A 503 0.41 -29.12 10.07
CA SER A 503 -0.61 -28.08 10.27
C SER A 503 -1.78 -28.60 11.11
N GLU A 504 -2.27 -29.81 10.81
CA GLU A 504 -3.34 -30.47 11.59
C GLU A 504 -2.89 -30.82 13.02
N GLN A 505 -1.64 -31.25 13.20
CA GLN A 505 -1.05 -31.48 14.53
C GLN A 505 -0.98 -30.18 15.35
N LEU A 506 -0.56 -29.07 14.75
CA LEU A 506 -0.51 -27.76 15.42
C LEU A 506 -1.89 -27.22 15.82
N GLU A 507 -2.93 -27.56 15.07
CA GLU A 507 -4.31 -27.20 15.44
C GLU A 507 -4.82 -28.03 16.62
N ARG A 508 -4.38 -29.29 16.74
CA ARG A 508 -4.81 -30.23 17.78
C ARG A 508 -3.98 -30.16 19.07
N ASP A 509 -2.71 -29.79 18.98
CA ASP A 509 -1.76 -29.75 20.10
C ASP A 509 -1.38 -28.28 20.44
N PRO A 510 -2.01 -27.69 21.47
CA PRO A 510 -1.70 -26.33 21.92
C PRO A 510 -0.26 -26.14 22.40
N GLU A 511 0.37 -27.19 22.94
CA GLU A 511 1.75 -27.15 23.43
C GLU A 511 2.72 -27.04 22.26
N MET A 512 2.54 -27.89 21.24
CA MET A 512 3.29 -27.82 19.99
C MET A 512 3.11 -26.45 19.33
N ALA A 513 1.88 -25.94 19.26
CA ALA A 513 1.58 -24.63 18.70
C ALA A 513 2.31 -23.51 19.44
N LEU A 514 2.32 -23.55 20.79
CA LEU A 514 3.02 -22.57 21.60
C LEU A 514 4.55 -22.66 21.42
N TYR A 515 5.10 -23.88 21.33
CA TYR A 515 6.51 -24.11 21.05
C TYR A 515 6.91 -23.56 19.69
N PHE A 516 6.18 -23.90 18.62
CA PHE A 516 6.43 -23.39 17.27
C PHE A 516 6.35 -21.87 17.19
N LYS A 517 5.46 -21.25 17.97
CA LYS A 517 5.33 -19.79 18.07
C LYS A 517 6.53 -19.14 18.77
N ARG A 518 7.10 -19.79 19.79
CA ARG A 518 8.25 -19.30 20.56
C ARG A 518 9.59 -19.62 19.91
N CYS A 519 9.69 -20.72 19.18
CA CYS A 519 10.89 -21.14 18.46
C CYS A 519 11.16 -20.19 17.27
N ARG A 520 12.25 -19.41 17.37
CA ARG A 520 12.66 -18.41 16.36
C ARG A 520 13.78 -18.91 15.42
N ASN A 521 13.98 -20.22 15.35
CA ASN A 521 15.07 -20.78 14.55
C ASN A 521 14.71 -20.81 13.07
N SER A 522 15.21 -19.84 12.29
CA SER A 522 15.22 -19.86 10.82
C SER A 522 16.59 -19.39 10.31
N PHE A 523 17.11 -20.04 9.28
CA PHE A 523 18.39 -19.65 8.66
C PHE A 523 18.28 -18.48 7.70
N GLN A 524 17.12 -18.34 7.07
CA GLN A 524 16.97 -17.40 5.97
C GLN A 524 16.45 -16.07 6.49
N LEU A 525 17.20 -15.00 6.20
CA LEU A 525 16.81 -13.63 6.47
C LEU A 525 15.55 -13.33 5.66
N LEU A 526 14.46 -13.05 6.35
CA LEU A 526 13.21 -12.57 5.77
C LEU A 526 13.21 -11.04 5.82
N PRO A 527 13.43 -10.33 4.70
CA PRO A 527 13.64 -8.88 4.72
C PRO A 527 12.50 -8.11 5.38
N ARG A 528 11.27 -8.61 5.20
CA ARG A 528 10.07 -8.00 5.76
C ARG A 528 10.03 -7.99 7.28
N GLU A 529 10.74 -8.90 7.97
CA GLU A 529 10.83 -8.89 9.43
C GLU A 529 11.66 -7.73 9.97
N GLY A 530 12.59 -7.20 9.17
CA GLY A 530 13.34 -5.97 9.49
C GLY A 530 12.56 -4.67 9.23
N MET A 531 11.35 -4.75 8.67
CA MET A 531 10.55 -3.57 8.33
C MET A 531 9.73 -3.10 9.54
N TYR A 532 10.18 -2.02 10.18
CA TYR A 532 9.48 -1.35 11.27
C TYR A 532 9.00 0.05 10.87
N GLY A 533 7.93 0.54 11.51
CA GLY A 533 7.40 1.89 11.28
C GLY A 533 8.17 2.98 12.03
N GLY A 534 7.54 4.16 12.18
CA GLY A 534 8.05 5.22 13.06
C GLY A 534 7.98 4.84 14.55
N ARG A 535 8.83 5.46 15.37
CA ARG A 535 8.81 5.28 16.82
C ARG A 535 7.76 6.19 17.46
N THR A 536 6.74 5.60 18.09
CA THR A 536 5.78 6.32 18.94
C THR A 536 5.87 5.81 20.37
N GLN A 537 5.96 6.69 21.37
CA GLN A 537 6.06 6.29 22.77
C GLN A 537 5.68 7.45 23.72
N PRO A 538 4.80 7.23 24.70
CA PRO A 538 4.71 8.10 25.87
C PRO A 538 5.81 7.77 26.89
N PHE A 539 6.40 8.80 27.49
CA PHE A 539 7.42 8.68 28.53
C PHE A 539 6.91 9.15 29.90
N LYS A 540 5.98 10.10 29.92
CA LYS A 540 5.35 10.64 31.14
C LYS A 540 3.85 10.81 30.97
N THR A 541 3.07 10.42 31.98
CA THR A 541 1.61 10.54 31.92
C THR A 541 1.10 11.97 32.09
N PHE A 542 1.76 12.77 32.92
CA PHE A 542 1.37 14.14 33.22
C PHE A 542 2.60 15.02 33.39
N VAL A 543 2.61 16.18 32.76
CA VAL A 543 3.65 17.21 32.93
C VAL A 543 3.01 18.58 32.85
N ALA A 544 3.36 19.46 33.79
CA ALA A 544 3.02 20.88 33.77
C ALA A 544 4.30 21.71 33.58
N ALA A 545 4.17 22.86 32.95
CA ALA A 545 5.21 23.89 32.95
C ALA A 545 5.32 24.48 34.37
N ASP A 546 6.54 24.81 34.78
CA ASP A 546 6.85 25.37 36.10
C ASP A 546 7.88 26.51 35.99
N GLU A 547 8.26 27.10 37.12
CA GLU A 547 9.23 28.19 37.17
C GLU A 547 10.61 27.81 36.58
N ASN A 548 10.94 26.52 36.57
CA ASN A 548 12.24 26.01 36.14
C ASN A 548 12.22 25.47 34.70
N HIS A 549 11.07 25.05 34.18
CA HIS A 549 10.94 24.41 32.88
C HIS A 549 9.70 24.86 32.10
N SER A 550 9.90 25.12 30.81
CA SER A 550 8.82 25.22 29.82
C SER A 550 8.57 23.86 29.15
N ILE A 551 7.43 23.69 28.49
CA ILE A 551 7.14 22.51 27.67
C ILE A 551 7.24 22.90 26.19
N GLN A 552 8.02 22.14 25.43
CA GLN A 552 8.26 22.36 24.01
C GLN A 552 7.67 21.20 23.20
N TYR A 553 7.10 21.51 22.03
CA TYR A 553 6.63 20.51 21.07
C TYR A 553 7.23 20.80 19.69
N ARG A 554 8.10 19.91 19.24
CA ARG A 554 8.88 20.09 18.01
C ARG A 554 8.63 18.96 17.03
N ASP A 555 8.53 19.26 15.73
CA ASP A 555 8.30 18.29 14.65
C ASP A 555 9.31 18.47 13.51
N PHE A 556 9.80 17.35 12.96
CA PHE A 556 10.73 17.38 11.84
C PHE A 556 10.00 17.73 10.55
N CYS A 557 10.40 18.84 9.91
CA CYS A 557 9.88 19.24 8.62
C CYS A 557 10.16 18.19 7.53
N SER A 558 9.14 17.38 7.22
CA SER A 558 9.18 16.35 6.17
C SER A 558 10.33 15.34 6.35
N LEU A 559 10.38 14.67 7.50
CA LEU A 559 11.46 13.72 7.87
C LEU A 559 11.75 12.64 6.82
N TYR A 560 10.74 11.91 6.32
CA TYR A 560 11.01 10.85 5.33
C TYR A 560 11.52 11.39 3.98
N PRO A 561 10.91 12.43 3.38
CA PRO A 561 11.50 13.10 2.21
C PRO A 561 12.94 13.55 2.43
N TYR A 562 13.24 14.16 3.58
CA TYR A 562 14.59 14.56 3.95
C TYR A 562 15.57 13.38 3.91
N ILE A 563 15.23 12.28 4.58
CA ILE A 563 16.04 11.06 4.62
C ILE A 563 16.29 10.51 3.21
N ASN A 564 15.26 10.49 2.36
CA ASN A 564 15.38 9.97 0.99
C ASN A 564 16.23 10.87 0.08
N MET A 565 16.24 12.18 0.31
CA MET A 565 17.03 13.14 -0.46
C MET A 565 18.48 13.23 -0.02
N LYS A 566 18.73 13.32 1.29
CA LYS A 566 20.06 13.54 1.88
C LYS A 566 20.89 12.25 2.02
N GLY A 567 20.44 11.13 1.45
CA GLY A 567 21.12 9.84 1.49
C GLY A 567 22.60 9.85 1.03
N LYS A 568 23.07 10.92 0.36
CA LYS A 568 24.47 11.13 -0.04
C LYS A 568 25.40 11.62 1.09
N GLU A 569 24.93 12.49 1.99
CA GLU A 569 25.79 13.17 2.99
C GLU A 569 25.94 12.40 4.31
N ARG A 570 25.04 11.46 4.60
CA ARG A 570 25.05 10.68 5.85
C ARG A 570 25.64 9.28 5.74
N ARG A 571 26.08 8.86 4.54
CA ARG A 571 26.59 7.50 4.32
C ARG A 571 28.06 7.28 4.63
N THR A 572 28.84 8.35 4.79
CA THR A 572 30.18 8.22 5.36
C THR A 572 30.13 7.78 6.83
N GLN A 573 28.95 7.68 7.47
CA GLN A 573 28.80 7.08 8.80
C GLN A 573 27.54 6.20 9.08
N LEU A 574 26.41 6.24 8.34
CA LEU A 574 25.14 5.67 8.87
C LEU A 574 24.05 5.21 7.85
N VAL A 575 24.32 4.44 6.78
CA VAL A 575 23.20 3.79 6.03
C VAL A 575 23.46 2.35 5.58
N ASN A 576 23.18 1.39 6.45
CA ASN A 576 23.09 -0.05 6.22
C ASN A 576 21.88 -0.58 7.02
N PRO A 577 21.14 -1.64 6.61
CA PRO A 577 20.15 -2.32 7.49
C PRO A 577 20.65 -2.64 8.92
N PHE A 578 21.95 -2.55 9.18
CA PHE A 578 22.57 -2.59 10.51
C PHE A 578 22.65 -1.26 11.27
N ASP A 579 22.16 -0.11 10.80
CA ASP A 579 22.44 1.17 11.50
C ASP A 579 21.87 1.23 12.91
N GLU A 580 20.67 0.67 13.13
CA GLU A 580 20.11 0.59 14.47
C GLU A 580 20.92 -0.36 15.36
N LEU A 581 21.48 -1.43 14.77
CA LEU A 581 22.37 -2.35 15.47
C LEU A 581 23.72 -1.69 15.77
N ASN A 582 24.32 -0.99 14.81
CA ASN A 582 25.56 -0.24 14.94
C ASN A 582 25.41 0.87 15.98
N LEU A 583 24.28 1.57 15.97
CA LEU A 583 23.91 2.54 17.01
C LEU A 583 23.83 1.84 18.36
N ALA A 584 23.15 0.70 18.49
CA ALA A 584 23.10 -0.05 19.74
C ALA A 584 24.51 -0.46 20.22
N ILE A 585 25.36 -0.99 19.33
CA ILE A 585 26.76 -1.34 19.65
C ILE A 585 27.52 -0.11 20.16
N SER A 586 27.36 1.06 19.52
CA SER A 586 27.97 2.32 19.97
C SER A 586 27.48 2.78 21.35
N LYS A 587 26.33 2.28 21.81
CA LYS A 587 25.78 2.52 23.16
C LYS A 587 26.16 1.43 24.17
N GLY A 588 27.06 0.52 23.81
CA GLY A 588 27.59 -0.53 24.69
C GLY A 588 26.85 -1.87 24.62
N TYR A 589 25.91 -2.06 23.68
CA TYR A 589 25.27 -3.36 23.49
C TYR A 589 26.23 -4.35 22.81
N ILE A 590 26.21 -5.62 23.26
CA ILE A 590 27.07 -6.68 22.73
C ILE A 590 26.25 -7.60 21.83
N VAL A 591 26.75 -7.86 20.62
CA VAL A 591 26.16 -8.87 19.75
C VAL A 591 26.69 -10.24 20.13
N LEU A 592 25.80 -11.14 20.53
CA LEU A 592 26.17 -12.49 20.96
C LEU A 592 26.34 -13.45 19.77
N LYS A 593 25.54 -13.30 18.70
CA LYS A 593 25.55 -14.19 17.53
C LYS A 593 24.97 -13.51 16.29
N PHE A 594 25.54 -13.81 15.13
CA PHE A 594 24.95 -13.53 13.81
C PHE A 594 24.59 -14.84 13.12
N HIS A 595 23.44 -14.89 12.45
CA HIS A 595 22.98 -16.06 11.70
C HIS A 595 23.19 -15.89 10.19
N GLU A 596 22.79 -14.74 9.65
CA GLU A 596 22.97 -14.35 8.25
C GLU A 596 23.11 -12.83 8.16
N VAL A 597 23.94 -12.35 7.22
CA VAL A 597 24.15 -10.93 6.94
C VAL A 597 24.07 -10.72 5.44
N TRP A 598 23.21 -9.79 5.01
CA TRP A 598 23.20 -9.29 3.64
C TRP A 598 24.01 -8.01 3.57
N HIS A 599 25.14 -8.07 2.88
CA HIS A 599 26.08 -6.95 2.75
C HIS A 599 26.23 -6.55 1.28
N TRP A 600 26.17 -5.24 1.04
CA TRP A 600 26.54 -4.63 -0.24
C TRP A 600 27.62 -3.57 0.02
N PRO A 601 28.63 -3.47 -0.86
CA PRO A 601 29.62 -2.40 -0.80
C PRO A 601 28.98 -1.02 -0.89
N ASP A 602 29.60 -0.01 -0.26
CA ASP A 602 29.08 1.36 -0.16
C ASP A 602 28.80 1.98 -1.54
N GLU A 603 29.68 1.73 -2.51
CA GLU A 603 29.55 2.19 -3.89
C GLU A 603 28.36 1.59 -4.64
N ARG A 604 27.81 0.46 -4.16
CA ARG A 604 26.65 -0.22 -4.75
C ARG A 604 25.33 0.21 -4.12
N TRP A 605 25.35 0.91 -3.00
CA TRP A 605 24.12 1.43 -2.40
C TRP A 605 23.65 2.69 -3.13
N PHE A 606 22.33 2.78 -3.36
CA PHE A 606 21.66 3.87 -4.07
C PHE A 606 22.06 5.29 -3.61
N ILE A 607 22.72 6.11 -4.45
CA ILE A 607 23.23 7.45 -4.06
C ILE A 607 22.27 8.56 -4.51
N GLY A 608 21.17 8.80 -3.78
CA GLY A 608 20.26 9.95 -3.97
C GLY A 608 19.41 9.94 -5.26
N GLY A 609 19.99 9.57 -6.40
CA GLY A 609 19.45 9.32 -7.75
C GLY A 609 18.01 9.78 -7.99
N PHE A 610 17.16 8.83 -8.36
CA PHE A 610 15.76 9.09 -8.72
C PHE A 610 14.93 9.78 -7.61
N PHE A 611 15.30 9.65 -6.32
CA PHE A 611 14.58 10.31 -5.24
C PHE A 611 14.86 11.81 -5.26
N LYS A 612 16.11 12.22 -5.44
CA LYS A 612 16.46 13.64 -5.58
C LYS A 612 15.79 14.24 -6.82
N ASP A 613 15.84 13.55 -7.94
CA ASP A 613 15.27 14.03 -9.21
C ASP A 613 13.74 14.16 -9.14
N PHE A 614 13.07 13.26 -8.43
CA PHE A 614 11.61 13.31 -8.23
C PHE A 614 11.19 14.33 -7.14
N LEU A 615 11.87 14.33 -5.99
CA LEU A 615 11.48 15.13 -4.82
C LEU A 615 11.93 16.60 -4.92
N GLY A 616 13.05 16.88 -5.59
CA GLY A 616 13.62 18.22 -5.70
C GLY A 616 12.64 19.25 -6.27
N PRO A 617 12.08 19.04 -7.47
CA PRO A 617 11.09 19.95 -8.05
C PRO A 617 9.84 20.13 -7.16
N LEU A 618 9.40 19.07 -6.47
CA LEU A 618 8.26 19.15 -5.55
C LEU A 618 8.56 19.99 -4.31
N LEU A 619 9.79 19.95 -3.79
CA LEU A 619 10.20 20.86 -2.72
C LEU A 619 10.23 22.31 -3.19
N VAL A 620 10.78 22.60 -4.37
CA VAL A 620 10.76 23.95 -4.95
C VAL A 620 9.34 24.49 -4.99
N ILE A 621 8.39 23.69 -5.51
CA ILE A 621 6.97 24.05 -5.53
C ILE A 621 6.44 24.28 -4.10
N LYS A 622 6.77 23.41 -3.13
CA LYS A 622 6.33 23.56 -1.73
C LYS A 622 6.85 24.86 -1.11
N HIS A 623 8.12 25.22 -1.30
CA HIS A 623 8.72 26.43 -0.74
C HIS A 623 8.14 27.69 -1.41
N GLN A 624 8.11 27.72 -2.75
CA GLN A 624 7.52 28.84 -3.49
C GLN A 624 6.05 29.06 -3.12
N ALA A 625 5.27 27.97 -3.00
CA ALA A 625 3.87 28.03 -2.62
C ALA A 625 3.62 28.32 -1.12
N SER A 626 4.67 28.31 -0.27
CA SER A 626 4.55 28.67 1.14
C SER A 626 4.55 30.19 1.36
N GLY A 627 4.89 30.98 0.34
CA GLY A 627 5.05 32.43 0.47
C GLY A 627 6.25 32.83 1.33
N TRP A 628 6.45 34.14 1.49
CA TRP A 628 7.52 34.68 2.31
C TRP A 628 7.20 34.55 3.81
N PRO A 629 8.19 34.23 4.67
CA PRO A 629 8.00 34.13 6.13
C PRO A 629 7.40 35.38 6.79
N ARG A 630 7.73 36.56 6.28
CA ARG A 630 7.19 37.85 6.71
C ARG A 630 6.77 38.69 5.50
N PRO A 631 5.68 39.48 5.59
CA PRO A 631 5.24 40.34 4.49
C PRO A 631 6.28 41.41 4.09
N ASN A 632 7.04 41.92 5.06
CA ASN A 632 7.95 43.04 4.89
C ASN A 632 9.42 42.59 4.98
N MET A 633 9.80 41.59 4.20
CA MET A 633 11.22 41.18 4.09
C MET A 633 11.97 42.09 3.11
N THR A 634 13.15 42.55 3.52
CA THR A 634 14.12 43.22 2.64
C THR A 634 14.63 42.25 1.58
N ASP A 635 15.22 42.76 0.50
CA ASP A 635 15.75 41.89 -0.56
C ASP A 635 16.96 41.09 -0.08
N GLU A 636 17.74 41.62 0.88
CA GLU A 636 18.79 40.89 1.59
C GLU A 636 18.23 39.72 2.40
N GLU A 637 17.13 39.93 3.16
CA GLU A 637 16.49 38.87 3.93
C GLU A 637 15.87 37.79 3.04
N LYS A 638 15.32 38.17 1.87
CA LYS A 638 14.83 37.22 0.87
C LYS A 638 15.98 36.42 0.27
N ALA A 639 17.08 37.06 -0.09
CA ALA A 639 18.27 36.39 -0.61
C ALA A 639 18.86 35.42 0.41
N GLU A 640 18.90 35.82 1.68
CA GLU A 640 19.34 34.95 2.78
C GLU A 640 18.41 33.76 2.97
N HIS A 641 17.09 33.96 2.90
CA HIS A 641 16.12 32.87 2.98
C HIS A 641 16.29 31.85 1.84
N VAL A 642 16.53 32.33 0.62
CA VAL A 642 16.83 31.46 -0.54
C VAL A 642 18.11 30.67 -0.32
N ARG A 643 19.17 31.32 0.20
CA ARG A 643 20.45 30.68 0.52
C ARG A 643 20.27 29.59 1.58
N ILE A 644 19.52 29.87 2.65
CA ILE A 644 19.21 28.92 3.72
C ILE A 644 18.49 27.68 3.17
N ILE A 645 17.55 27.85 2.24
CA ILE A 645 16.85 26.72 1.58
C ILE A 645 17.83 25.94 0.70
N GLU A 646 18.68 26.61 -0.07
CA GLU A 646 19.66 25.96 -0.93
C GLU A 646 20.68 25.13 -0.12
N GLU A 647 21.19 25.67 0.98
CA GLU A 647 22.12 25.01 1.88
C GLU A 647 21.48 23.81 2.62
N ASN A 648 20.29 24.00 3.20
CA ASN A 648 19.64 22.95 3.99
C ASN A 648 19.00 21.87 3.12
N ASP A 649 18.29 22.27 2.06
CA ASP A 649 17.36 21.41 1.34
C ASP A 649 17.94 20.96 -0.01
N GLY A 650 19.04 21.58 -0.44
CA GLY A 650 19.74 21.25 -1.69
C GLY A 650 18.93 21.61 -2.94
N VAL A 651 17.97 22.54 -2.80
CA VAL A 651 17.13 23.06 -3.88
C VAL A 651 17.13 24.58 -3.86
N ARG A 652 17.18 25.19 -5.04
CA ARG A 652 17.12 26.65 -5.19
C ARG A 652 15.73 27.06 -5.67
N ILE A 653 15.12 27.99 -4.97
CA ILE A 653 13.81 28.56 -5.34
C ILE A 653 13.98 29.84 -6.16
N ASP A 654 13.02 30.13 -7.04
CA ASP A 654 12.96 31.41 -7.76
C ASP A 654 12.17 32.44 -6.93
N PRO A 655 12.81 33.54 -6.45
CA PRO A 655 12.14 34.58 -5.67
C PRO A 655 10.92 35.18 -6.36
N ASN A 656 10.89 35.22 -7.71
CA ASN A 656 9.79 35.80 -8.48
C ASN A 656 8.55 34.91 -8.51
N LEU A 657 8.70 33.64 -8.18
CA LEU A 657 7.63 32.65 -8.14
C LEU A 657 7.15 32.36 -6.70
N VAL A 658 7.72 33.05 -5.70
CA VAL A 658 7.30 32.89 -4.30
C VAL A 658 6.00 33.65 -4.08
N GLU A 659 4.92 32.88 -3.97
CA GLU A 659 3.58 33.38 -3.74
C GLU A 659 2.86 32.41 -2.80
N PHE A 660 2.14 32.93 -1.80
CA PHE A 660 1.37 32.09 -0.91
C PHE A 660 0.25 31.38 -1.69
N ASN A 661 0.44 30.08 -1.92
CA ASN A 661 -0.51 29.24 -2.64
C ASN A 661 -0.79 27.97 -1.81
N PRO A 662 -1.82 27.98 -0.94
CA PRO A 662 -2.09 26.86 -0.03
C PRO A 662 -2.39 25.56 -0.78
N ALA A 663 -2.94 25.65 -1.99
CA ALA A 663 -3.28 24.51 -2.83
C ALA A 663 -2.06 23.75 -3.35
N LEU A 664 -1.17 24.47 -4.03
CA LEU A 664 0.07 23.91 -4.56
C LEU A 664 0.96 23.38 -3.42
N ARG A 665 1.02 24.09 -2.30
CA ARG A 665 1.76 23.65 -1.11
C ARG A 665 1.22 22.33 -0.55
N SER A 666 -0.10 22.22 -0.38
CA SER A 666 -0.74 21.00 0.12
C SER A 666 -0.49 19.82 -0.82
N LEU A 667 -0.62 20.04 -2.12
CA LEU A 667 -0.37 19.04 -3.15
C LEU A 667 1.09 18.55 -3.13
N ALA A 668 2.06 19.47 -3.15
CA ALA A 668 3.46 19.13 -3.11
C ALA A 668 3.79 18.30 -1.86
N LYS A 669 3.29 18.70 -0.68
CA LYS A 669 3.43 17.93 0.57
C LYS A 669 2.85 16.51 0.43
N LEU A 670 1.73 16.35 -0.25
CA LEU A 670 1.06 15.07 -0.46
C LEU A 670 1.90 14.12 -1.33
N PHE A 671 2.51 14.62 -2.41
CA PHE A 671 3.42 13.86 -3.27
C PHE A 671 4.71 13.47 -2.55
N LEU A 672 5.34 14.40 -1.83
CA LEU A 672 6.54 14.15 -1.03
C LEU A 672 6.32 13.00 -0.03
N ASN A 673 5.19 13.01 0.69
CA ASN A 673 4.85 11.98 1.67
C ASN A 673 4.51 10.61 1.04
N ALA A 674 4.12 10.58 -0.24
CA ALA A 674 3.73 9.36 -0.94
C ALA A 674 4.90 8.65 -1.66
N ALA A 675 6.09 9.26 -1.71
CA ALA A 675 7.21 8.82 -2.56
C ALA A 675 7.81 7.45 -2.22
N TRP A 676 7.83 7.06 -0.94
CA TRP A 676 8.57 5.87 -0.53
C TRP A 676 7.69 4.66 -0.16
N GLY A 677 6.48 4.90 0.35
CA GLY A 677 5.65 3.85 0.96
C GLY A 677 5.30 2.69 0.01
N LYS A 678 5.28 2.91 -1.30
CA LYS A 678 5.05 1.85 -2.29
C LYS A 678 6.20 0.86 -2.42
N PHE A 679 7.45 1.25 -2.17
CA PHE A 679 8.57 0.32 -2.21
C PHE A 679 8.42 -0.80 -1.17
N ALA A 680 7.79 -0.51 -0.03
CA ALA A 680 7.55 -1.46 1.06
C ALA A 680 6.17 -2.13 1.01
N GLN A 681 5.44 -2.03 -0.12
CA GLN A 681 4.09 -2.59 -0.24
C GLN A 681 4.07 -4.08 0.15
N ASN A 682 3.07 -4.48 0.96
CA ASN A 682 2.88 -5.88 1.30
C ASN A 682 2.27 -6.66 0.11
N PRO A 683 2.96 -7.68 -0.43
CA PRO A 683 2.42 -8.53 -1.50
C PRO A 683 1.46 -9.62 -0.97
N GLU A 684 1.45 -9.90 0.32
CA GLU A 684 0.53 -10.85 0.97
C GLU A 684 -0.88 -10.25 1.06
N LYS A 685 -1.61 -10.31 -0.06
CA LYS A 685 -2.97 -9.79 -0.17
C LYS A 685 -3.98 -10.91 -0.37
N THR A 686 -5.18 -10.69 0.14
CA THR A 686 -6.35 -11.49 -0.21
C THR A 686 -6.88 -11.01 -1.56
N GLU A 687 -6.97 -11.94 -2.51
CA GLU A 687 -7.63 -11.74 -3.78
C GLU A 687 -9.10 -12.14 -3.65
N THR A 688 -10.00 -11.19 -3.88
CA THR A 688 -11.46 -11.39 -3.84
C THR A 688 -12.03 -11.18 -5.23
N ARG A 689 -12.89 -12.10 -5.69
CA ARG A 689 -13.59 -12.04 -6.97
C ARG A 689 -15.07 -12.31 -6.77
N LEU A 690 -15.90 -11.67 -7.58
CA LEU A 690 -17.28 -12.11 -7.81
C LEU A 690 -17.25 -13.09 -8.99
N MET A 691 -17.84 -14.26 -8.83
CA MET A 691 -17.88 -15.30 -9.87
C MET A 691 -19.30 -15.85 -9.98
N LYS A 692 -19.70 -16.30 -11.16
CA LYS A 692 -21.01 -16.92 -11.34
C LYS A 692 -21.00 -18.32 -10.79
N LEU A 693 -22.08 -18.74 -10.13
CA LEU A 693 -22.22 -20.09 -9.57
C LEU A 693 -22.22 -21.17 -10.67
N GLU A 694 -22.69 -20.84 -11.87
CA GLU A 694 -22.60 -21.72 -13.04
C GLU A 694 -21.14 -21.99 -13.48
N GLU A 695 -20.20 -21.12 -13.13
CA GLU A 695 -18.76 -21.26 -13.41
C GLU A 695 -18.05 -22.09 -12.32
N TYR A 696 -18.71 -23.09 -11.75
CA TYR A 696 -18.20 -23.91 -10.64
C TYR A 696 -16.82 -24.53 -10.94
N VAL A 697 -16.54 -24.89 -12.19
CA VAL A 697 -15.22 -25.39 -12.62
C VAL A 697 -14.14 -24.32 -12.45
N GLU A 698 -14.42 -23.07 -12.82
CA GLU A 698 -13.47 -21.96 -12.67
C GLU A 698 -13.31 -21.54 -11.21
N ILE A 699 -14.38 -21.63 -10.42
CA ILE A 699 -14.31 -21.44 -8.96
C ILE A 699 -13.41 -22.52 -8.32
N SER A 700 -13.58 -23.79 -8.71
CA SER A 700 -12.73 -24.88 -8.22
C SER A 700 -11.28 -24.63 -8.60
N LYS A 701 -11.00 -24.30 -9.87
CA LYS A 701 -9.64 -23.93 -10.32
C LYS A 701 -9.07 -22.73 -9.56
N PHE A 702 -9.89 -21.75 -9.22
CA PHE A 702 -9.47 -20.58 -8.44
C PHE A 702 -8.99 -20.97 -7.03
N PHE A 703 -9.68 -21.87 -6.34
CA PHE A 703 -9.26 -22.36 -5.02
C PHE A 703 -8.14 -23.38 -5.07
N GLU A 704 -8.12 -24.26 -6.07
CA GLU A 704 -7.11 -25.31 -6.21
C GLU A 704 -5.76 -24.78 -6.70
N THR A 705 -5.71 -23.55 -7.24
CA THR A 705 -4.48 -22.94 -7.76
C THR A 705 -3.36 -23.05 -6.73
N PRO A 706 -2.18 -23.60 -7.05
CA PRO A 706 -1.19 -23.90 -6.03
C PRO A 706 -0.56 -22.60 -5.52
N GLY A 707 -0.07 -22.62 -4.27
CA GLY A 707 0.48 -21.43 -3.63
C GLY A 707 -0.57 -20.45 -3.09
N TYR A 708 -1.85 -20.84 -3.08
CA TYR A 708 -2.93 -20.05 -2.51
C TYR A 708 -3.72 -20.87 -1.48
N GLU A 709 -4.29 -20.17 -0.51
CA GLU A 709 -5.16 -20.70 0.51
C GLU A 709 -6.58 -20.13 0.31
N PRO A 710 -7.61 -20.98 0.17
CA PRO A 710 -9.01 -20.54 0.14
C PRO A 710 -9.39 -19.79 1.43
N LYS A 711 -10.21 -18.74 1.32
CA LYS A 711 -10.65 -17.92 2.47
C LYS A 711 -12.15 -17.73 2.55
N ILE A 712 -12.81 -17.49 1.42
CA ILE A 712 -14.24 -17.16 1.39
C ILE A 712 -14.86 -17.85 0.19
N PHE A 713 -15.99 -18.52 0.40
CA PHE A 713 -16.99 -18.84 -0.61
C PHE A 713 -18.35 -18.46 -0.01
N LYS A 714 -18.96 -17.39 -0.50
CA LYS A 714 -20.26 -16.90 -0.01
C LYS A 714 -21.13 -16.49 -1.17
N SER A 715 -22.34 -17.04 -1.25
CA SER A 715 -23.36 -16.57 -2.18
C SER A 715 -23.67 -15.11 -1.89
N TRP A 716 -23.77 -14.31 -2.95
CA TRP A 716 -24.17 -12.91 -2.87
C TRP A 716 -25.60 -12.74 -3.37
N ASP A 717 -25.91 -13.35 -4.51
CA ASP A 717 -27.27 -13.49 -5.02
C ASP A 717 -27.51 -14.95 -5.48
N ASN A 718 -28.63 -15.19 -6.17
CA ASN A 718 -28.98 -16.52 -6.66
C ASN A 718 -28.03 -17.07 -7.73
N ASN A 719 -27.24 -16.21 -8.38
CA ASN A 719 -26.44 -16.54 -9.56
C ASN A 719 -24.94 -16.36 -9.35
N MET A 720 -24.51 -15.62 -8.33
CA MET A 720 -23.12 -15.21 -8.11
C MET A 720 -22.68 -15.37 -6.66
N ALA A 721 -21.40 -15.65 -6.48
CA ALA A 721 -20.76 -15.77 -5.19
C ALA A 721 -19.46 -14.98 -5.12
N PHE A 722 -19.18 -14.42 -3.94
CA PHE A 722 -17.85 -13.93 -3.62
C PHE A 722 -16.95 -15.10 -3.25
N VAL A 723 -15.85 -15.20 -3.99
CA VAL A 723 -14.78 -16.15 -3.73
C VAL A 723 -13.50 -15.38 -3.40
N ALA A 724 -12.80 -15.80 -2.35
CA ALA A 724 -11.55 -15.18 -1.95
C ALA A 724 -10.48 -16.20 -1.59
N ARG A 725 -9.24 -15.90 -1.96
CA ARG A 725 -8.05 -16.68 -1.62
C ARG A 725 -6.90 -15.77 -1.20
N LYS A 726 -5.97 -16.30 -0.41
CA LYS A 726 -4.78 -15.59 0.06
C LYS A 726 -3.54 -16.29 -0.46
N VAL A 727 -2.54 -15.53 -0.93
CA VAL A 727 -1.25 -16.10 -1.34
C VAL A 727 -0.56 -16.70 -0.10
N LEU A 728 -0.06 -17.93 -0.21
CA LEU A 728 0.77 -18.56 0.83
C LEU A 728 2.11 -17.83 0.95
N LYS A 729 2.67 -17.74 2.15
CA LYS A 729 3.94 -17.03 2.40
C LYS A 729 5.06 -17.53 1.48
N ASP A 730 5.21 -18.84 1.33
CA ASP A 730 6.24 -19.45 0.48
C ASP A 730 6.04 -19.19 -1.02
N ALA A 731 4.82 -18.86 -1.43
CA ALA A 731 4.47 -18.52 -2.80
C ALA A 731 4.62 -17.03 -3.13
N LEU A 732 4.93 -16.17 -2.13
CA LEU A 732 5.05 -14.72 -2.34
C LEU A 732 6.11 -14.37 -3.37
N VAL A 733 5.77 -13.37 -4.19
CA VAL A 733 6.65 -12.79 -5.20
C VAL A 733 6.65 -11.28 -5.00
N THR A 734 7.84 -10.70 -5.01
CA THR A 734 8.03 -9.25 -4.96
C THR A 734 7.32 -8.59 -6.13
N SER A 735 6.54 -7.55 -5.84
CA SER A 735 5.83 -6.80 -6.87
C SER A 735 6.78 -6.00 -7.75
N ARG A 736 6.35 -5.63 -8.95
CA ARG A 736 7.16 -4.84 -9.89
C ARG A 736 7.51 -3.49 -9.25
N PHE A 737 8.78 -3.09 -9.35
CA PHE A 737 9.35 -1.86 -8.78
C PHE A 737 9.21 -1.71 -7.25
N THR A 738 8.79 -2.75 -6.52
CA THR A 738 8.87 -2.76 -5.06
C THR A 738 10.21 -3.32 -4.62
N ASN A 739 10.77 -2.73 -3.57
CA ASN A 739 11.99 -3.19 -2.93
C ASN A 739 11.93 -2.79 -1.45
N ILE A 740 11.76 -3.81 -0.60
CA ILE A 740 11.56 -3.65 0.84
C ILE A 740 12.76 -3.00 1.55
N MET A 741 13.97 -3.12 1.00
CA MET A 741 15.18 -2.53 1.59
C MET A 741 15.10 -1.00 1.63
N TYR A 742 14.51 -0.36 0.61
CA TYR A 742 14.26 1.09 0.65
C TYR A 742 13.36 1.44 1.84
N GLY A 743 12.30 0.67 2.11
CA GLY A 743 11.44 0.89 3.27
C GLY A 743 12.17 0.75 4.61
N ILE A 744 12.99 -0.29 4.75
CA ILE A 744 13.76 -0.57 5.97
C ILE A 744 14.74 0.57 6.23
N VAL A 745 15.50 0.99 5.21
CA VAL A 745 16.47 2.08 5.29
C VAL A 745 15.80 3.41 5.59
N THR A 746 14.74 3.79 4.85
CA THR A 746 14.03 5.06 5.07
C THR A 746 13.49 5.17 6.50
N THR A 747 12.93 4.08 7.04
CA THR A 747 12.33 4.09 8.37
C THR A 747 13.35 3.99 9.50
N SER A 748 14.40 3.19 9.36
CA SER A 748 15.50 3.10 10.34
C SER A 748 16.23 4.44 10.47
N ALA A 749 16.63 5.05 9.36
CA ALA A 749 17.30 6.36 9.39
C ALA A 749 16.42 7.46 10.00
N ALA A 750 15.11 7.43 9.75
CA ALA A 750 14.17 8.33 10.42
C ALA A 750 14.09 8.09 11.94
N ARG A 751 14.07 6.83 12.39
CA ARG A 751 14.10 6.48 13.82
C ARG A 751 15.40 6.91 14.50
N ILE A 752 16.54 6.74 13.83
CA ILE A 752 17.85 7.18 14.33
C ILE A 752 17.88 8.71 14.46
N ARG A 753 17.33 9.44 13.48
CA ARG A 753 17.25 10.91 13.54
C ARG A 753 16.35 11.39 14.67
N LEU A 754 15.21 10.74 14.92
CA LEU A 754 14.39 11.02 16.10
C LEU A 754 15.14 10.68 17.40
N TYR A 755 15.87 9.55 17.43
CA TYR A 755 16.66 9.15 18.59
C TYR A 755 17.75 10.17 18.94
N GLU A 756 18.40 10.78 17.96
CA GLU A 756 19.36 11.87 18.18
C GLU A 756 18.72 13.03 18.94
N ALA A 757 17.54 13.50 18.51
CA ALA A 757 16.80 14.55 19.21
C ALA A 757 16.43 14.12 20.64
N MET A 758 15.96 12.88 20.81
CA MET A 758 15.63 12.33 22.13
C MET A 758 16.86 12.24 23.05
N GLN A 759 18.02 11.88 22.51
CA GLN A 759 19.25 11.76 23.26
C GLN A 759 19.73 13.13 23.77
N ARG A 760 19.65 14.17 22.93
CA ARG A 760 20.02 15.54 23.33
C ARG A 760 19.08 16.13 24.38
N VAL A 761 17.78 15.87 24.23
CA VAL A 761 16.78 16.25 25.24
C VAL A 761 17.05 15.57 26.59
N GLY A 762 17.48 14.31 26.56
CA GLY A 762 17.75 13.50 27.74
C GLY A 762 16.50 12.83 28.30
N ALA A 763 16.67 11.61 28.83
CA ALA A 763 15.57 10.76 29.26
C ALA A 763 14.66 11.40 30.34
N ALA A 764 15.24 12.18 31.25
CA ALA A 764 14.51 12.84 32.33
C ALA A 764 13.56 13.96 31.84
N ASN A 765 13.81 14.52 30.66
CA ASN A 765 13.04 15.62 30.09
C ASN A 765 12.01 15.16 29.06
N LEU A 766 12.11 13.94 28.54
CA LEU A 766 11.18 13.41 27.54
C LEU A 766 9.77 13.26 28.11
N ILE A 767 8.78 13.67 27.32
CA ILE A 767 7.35 13.55 27.63
C ILE A 767 6.70 12.56 26.67
N TYR A 768 6.90 12.75 25.37
CA TYR A 768 6.26 11.96 24.32
C TYR A 768 7.02 12.05 23.00
N CYS A 769 6.95 11.02 22.17
CA CYS A 769 7.36 11.10 20.77
C CYS A 769 6.35 10.40 19.83
N ASP A 770 6.20 10.89 18.61
CA ASP A 770 5.51 10.19 17.53
C ASP A 770 6.19 10.45 16.19
N THR A 771 6.91 9.43 15.70
CA THR A 771 7.51 9.31 14.36
C THR A 771 8.56 10.36 14.02
N ASP A 772 8.15 11.62 13.93
CA ASP A 772 8.90 12.81 13.54
C ASP A 772 8.79 13.94 14.57
N SER A 773 8.01 13.76 15.63
CA SER A 773 7.82 14.76 16.68
C SER A 773 8.30 14.33 18.06
N VAL A 774 8.73 15.31 18.86
CA VAL A 774 9.15 15.17 20.26
C VAL A 774 8.54 16.26 21.14
N MET A 775 7.97 15.85 22.27
CA MET A 775 7.53 16.72 23.35
C MET A 775 8.45 16.53 24.54
N PHE A 776 8.92 17.64 25.12
CA PHE A 776 9.90 17.59 26.19
C PHE A 776 9.83 18.81 27.11
N LYS A 777 10.38 18.64 28.32
CA LYS A 777 10.66 19.73 29.24
C LYS A 777 11.94 20.44 28.84
N GLN A 778 11.88 21.76 28.73
CA GLN A 778 13.02 22.62 28.40
C GLN A 778 13.35 23.48 29.63
N PRO A 779 14.48 23.22 30.33
CA PRO A 779 14.97 24.11 31.36
C PRO A 779 15.14 25.54 30.83
N HIS A 780 14.73 26.54 31.61
CA HIS A 780 14.89 27.94 31.24
C HIS A 780 16.39 28.29 31.05
N GLY A 781 16.71 29.04 30.00
CA GLY A 781 18.07 29.47 29.69
C GLY A 781 18.96 28.39 29.03
N GLN A 782 18.45 27.19 28.76
CA GLN A 782 19.14 26.18 27.97
C GLN A 782 18.45 25.97 26.62
N ASP A 783 19.21 25.57 25.61
CA ASP A 783 18.69 25.02 24.36
C ASP A 783 19.18 23.57 24.25
N LEU A 784 18.26 22.63 24.48
CA LEU A 784 18.61 21.20 24.46
C LEU A 784 18.77 20.65 23.05
N LEU A 785 18.14 21.27 22.05
CA LEU A 785 18.13 20.73 20.68
C LEU A 785 19.20 21.39 19.80
N GLY A 786 19.54 22.65 20.06
CA GLY A 786 20.60 23.37 19.38
C GLY A 786 20.39 23.43 17.87
N ASP A 787 21.40 23.02 17.11
CA ASP A 787 21.41 23.03 15.64
C ASP A 787 20.35 22.11 14.99
N LEU A 788 19.62 21.29 15.76
CA LEU A 788 18.49 20.53 15.23
C LEU A 788 17.28 21.39 14.92
N VAL A 789 17.14 22.57 15.54
CA VAL A 789 16.02 23.48 15.35
C VAL A 789 16.24 24.35 14.11
N GLY A 790 15.15 24.63 13.38
CA GLY A 790 15.17 25.52 12.22
C GLY A 790 14.00 25.27 11.27
N ASP A 791 13.82 26.17 10.30
CA ASP A 791 12.69 26.14 9.36
C ASP A 791 12.93 25.30 8.09
N GLY A 792 14.15 24.76 7.94
CA GLY A 792 14.57 23.95 6.79
C GLY A 792 14.10 22.49 6.85
N LEU A 793 14.25 21.78 5.73
CA LEU A 793 13.94 20.35 5.61
C LEU A 793 14.80 19.52 6.58
N GLY A 794 14.16 18.61 7.32
CA GLY A 794 14.85 17.75 8.30
C GLY A 794 15.34 18.48 9.56
N LYS A 795 14.93 19.73 9.76
CA LYS A 795 15.04 20.48 11.01
C LYS A 795 13.73 20.42 11.81
N LEU A 796 13.84 20.70 13.10
CA LEU A 796 12.73 20.71 14.05
C LEU A 796 12.08 22.10 14.07
N THR A 797 10.82 22.17 13.66
CA THR A 797 9.98 23.37 13.74
C THR A 797 9.08 23.33 14.96
N ASP A 798 8.62 24.52 15.40
CA ASP A 798 7.65 24.63 16.48
C ASP A 798 6.26 24.16 16.02
N GLU A 799 5.65 23.25 16.78
CA GLU A 799 4.25 22.85 16.60
C GLU A 799 3.31 23.64 17.52
N VAL A 800 3.85 24.43 18.46
CA VAL A 800 3.03 25.29 19.32
C VAL A 800 2.48 26.44 18.48
N PRO A 801 1.15 26.68 18.48
CA PRO A 801 0.57 27.80 17.76
C PRO A 801 1.15 29.14 18.22
N ARG A 802 1.36 30.08 17.28
CA ARG A 802 1.85 31.42 17.60
C ARG A 802 0.98 32.10 18.65
N GLY A 803 1.62 32.83 19.58
CA GLY A 803 0.94 33.53 20.68
C GLY A 803 0.50 32.62 21.83
N LYS A 804 0.89 31.33 21.84
CA LYS A 804 0.54 30.38 22.89
C LYS A 804 1.77 29.74 23.52
N ARG A 805 1.62 29.29 24.77
CA ARG A 805 2.56 28.38 25.43
C ARG A 805 1.85 27.14 25.94
N ILE A 806 2.56 26.02 26.01
CA ILE A 806 2.02 24.79 26.61
C ILE A 806 2.08 24.91 28.14
N ALA A 807 0.93 24.84 28.78
CA ALA A 807 0.81 24.83 30.24
C ALA A 807 0.86 23.41 30.80
N GLU A 808 0.11 22.48 30.20
CA GLU A 808 0.02 21.09 30.67
C GLU A 808 -0.07 20.11 29.51
N VAL A 809 0.54 18.93 29.69
CA VAL A 809 0.44 17.81 28.77
C VAL A 809 0.03 16.55 29.54
N VAL A 810 -0.98 15.87 29.02
CA VAL A 810 -1.43 14.56 29.51
C VAL A 810 -1.23 13.54 28.40
N THR A 811 -0.46 12.49 28.66
CA THR A 811 -0.25 11.38 27.72
C THR A 811 -0.73 10.10 28.36
N VAL A 812 -1.42 9.28 27.57
CA VAL A 812 -2.06 8.07 28.12
C VAL A 812 -1.65 6.82 27.37
N ALA A 813 -1.54 6.92 26.04
CA ALA A 813 -1.12 5.82 25.19
C ALA A 813 -0.48 6.38 23.91
N PRO A 814 0.21 5.55 23.12
CA PRO A 814 0.64 5.94 21.78
C PRO A 814 -0.53 6.55 20.98
N LYS A 815 -0.35 7.79 20.52
CA LYS A 815 -1.31 8.59 19.73
C LYS A 815 -2.58 8.97 20.49
N VAL A 816 -2.50 9.02 21.82
CA VAL A 816 -3.56 9.45 22.75
C VAL A 816 -2.98 10.42 23.77
N TYR A 817 -3.21 11.72 23.55
CA TYR A 817 -2.75 12.78 24.44
C TYR A 817 -3.61 14.05 24.36
N GLY A 818 -3.53 14.87 25.40
CA GLY A 818 -4.12 16.20 25.50
C GLY A 818 -3.06 17.25 25.81
N ILE A 819 -3.21 18.43 25.22
CA ILE A 819 -2.35 19.60 25.46
C ILE A 819 -3.25 20.76 25.86
N ARG A 820 -2.92 21.41 26.97
CA ARG A 820 -3.50 22.68 27.40
C ARG A 820 -2.55 23.82 27.05
N TYR A 821 -3.08 24.84 26.40
CA TYR A 821 -2.36 26.05 26.03
C TYR A 821 -2.88 27.25 26.80
N GLU A 822 -1.95 28.10 27.23
CA GLU A 822 -2.23 29.46 27.69
C GLU A 822 -1.88 30.43 26.58
N HIS A 823 -2.78 31.39 26.31
CA HIS A 823 -2.50 32.48 25.39
C HIS A 823 -1.63 33.52 26.10
N LEU A 824 -0.67 34.09 25.37
CA LEU A 824 0.32 35.02 25.93
C LEU A 824 -0.23 36.45 26.08
N GLU A 825 -1.21 36.81 25.26
CA GLU A 825 -1.80 38.15 25.19
C GLU A 825 -3.20 38.24 25.80
N GLU A 826 -3.84 37.09 26.04
CA GLU A 826 -5.22 36.97 26.52
C GLU A 826 -5.25 35.97 27.69
N GLU A 827 -6.05 36.24 28.74
CA GLU A 827 -6.28 35.28 29.84
C GLU A 827 -7.23 34.14 29.42
N ILE A 828 -6.99 33.57 28.24
CA ILE A 828 -7.77 32.48 27.68
C ILE A 828 -6.93 31.21 27.70
N VAL A 829 -7.58 30.09 27.95
CA VAL A 829 -7.01 28.74 27.84
C VAL A 829 -7.63 28.05 26.64
N SER A 830 -6.83 27.30 25.89
CA SER A 830 -7.33 26.45 24.81
C SER A 830 -6.74 25.04 24.88
N TYR A 831 -7.42 24.06 24.29
CA TYR A 831 -7.03 22.66 24.37
C TYR A 831 -6.82 22.05 22.98
N THR A 832 -5.92 21.09 22.88
CA THR A 832 -5.80 20.21 21.72
C THR A 832 -5.76 18.76 22.17
N ILE A 833 -6.62 17.95 21.58
CA ILE A 833 -6.78 16.54 21.91
C ILE A 833 -6.44 15.72 20.67
N LYS A 834 -5.55 14.75 20.82
CA LYS A 834 -5.30 13.73 19.79
C LYS A 834 -5.63 12.36 20.37
N ALA A 835 -6.65 11.70 19.83
CA ALA A 835 -7.10 10.38 20.29
C ALA A 835 -7.28 9.43 19.09
N LYS A 836 -6.22 8.71 18.70
CA LYS A 836 -6.27 7.84 17.53
C LYS A 836 -7.32 6.75 17.69
N GLY A 837 -8.24 6.71 16.73
CA GLY A 837 -9.29 5.71 16.65
C GLY A 837 -10.61 6.15 17.27
N ILE A 838 -10.68 7.31 17.91
CA ILE A 838 -11.93 7.98 18.30
C ILE A 838 -12.22 9.08 17.28
N THR A 839 -13.50 9.25 16.95
CA THR A 839 -13.96 10.41 16.17
C THR A 839 -14.22 11.56 17.15
N LEU A 840 -13.45 12.65 17.04
CA LEU A 840 -13.63 13.86 17.87
C LEU A 840 -14.79 14.69 17.33
N ASN A 841 -16.01 14.19 17.55
CA ASN A 841 -17.21 15.01 17.47
C ASN A 841 -17.40 15.80 18.76
N GLN A 842 -18.33 16.76 18.77
CA GLN A 842 -18.61 17.61 19.93
C GLN A 842 -18.79 16.79 21.22
N LYS A 843 -19.66 15.78 21.19
CA LYS A 843 -19.95 14.88 22.33
C LYS A 843 -18.70 14.15 22.87
N ASN A 844 -17.87 13.60 21.99
CA ASN A 844 -16.67 12.86 22.38
C ASN A 844 -15.53 13.79 22.80
N ALA A 845 -15.44 14.99 22.21
CA ALA A 845 -14.43 15.99 22.57
C ALA A 845 -14.63 16.43 24.03
N GLU A 846 -15.86 16.75 24.43
CA GLU A 846 -16.20 17.10 25.82
C GLU A 846 -15.87 15.96 26.80
N LYS A 847 -16.24 14.72 26.46
CA LYS A 847 -15.89 13.54 27.27
C LYS A 847 -14.37 13.38 27.40
N MET A 848 -13.63 13.62 26.32
CA MET A 848 -12.17 13.48 26.31
C MET A 848 -11.49 14.61 27.10
N SER A 849 -11.96 15.85 26.99
CA SER A 849 -11.48 16.99 27.79
C SER A 849 -11.65 16.70 29.28
N ASN A 850 -12.84 16.28 29.71
CA ASN A 850 -13.11 15.89 31.09
C ASN A 850 -12.21 14.73 31.57
N TRP A 851 -11.94 13.76 30.70
CA TRP A 851 -11.08 12.61 31.02
C TRP A 851 -9.61 13.01 31.20
N ILE A 852 -9.14 13.95 30.36
CA ILE A 852 -7.81 14.56 30.46
C ILE A 852 -7.69 15.38 31.76
N GLU A 853 -8.65 16.26 32.04
CA GLU A 853 -8.67 17.11 33.25
C GLU A 853 -8.66 16.28 34.53
N ARG A 854 -9.46 15.20 34.58
CA ARG A 854 -9.54 14.29 35.73
C ARG A 854 -8.35 13.33 35.84
N ARG A 855 -7.41 13.36 34.89
CA ARG A 855 -6.17 12.55 34.86
C ARG A 855 -6.44 11.04 35.01
N VAL A 856 -7.55 10.54 34.45
CA VAL A 856 -8.04 9.19 34.74
C VAL A 856 -7.36 8.17 33.83
N LYS A 857 -6.80 7.10 34.42
CA LYS A 857 -6.18 5.97 33.70
C LYS A 857 -7.20 4.87 33.30
N THR A 858 -8.50 5.12 33.41
CA THR A 858 -9.54 4.13 33.05
C THR A 858 -9.93 4.23 31.59
N SER A 859 -10.48 3.16 31.03
CA SER A 859 -10.95 3.17 29.64
C SER A 859 -12.09 4.16 29.46
N ILE A 860 -12.03 4.97 28.40
CA ILE A 860 -13.12 5.85 28.00
C ILE A 860 -13.97 5.18 26.92
N ARG A 861 -15.29 5.20 27.11
CA ARG A 861 -16.27 4.71 26.14
C ARG A 861 -16.80 5.87 25.32
N THR A 862 -16.65 5.78 24.01
CA THR A 862 -17.06 6.81 23.05
C THR A 862 -17.99 6.21 22.01
N GLU A 863 -18.83 7.03 21.42
CA GLU A 863 -19.77 6.60 20.37
C GLU A 863 -19.36 7.21 19.04
N ARG A 864 -19.53 6.46 17.96
CA ARG A 864 -19.31 6.98 16.61
C ARG A 864 -20.24 6.34 15.61
N PHE A 865 -20.59 7.10 14.57
CA PHE A 865 -21.21 6.52 13.40
C PHE A 865 -20.23 5.67 12.62
N ARG A 866 -20.77 4.59 12.07
CA ARG A 866 -20.07 3.79 11.09
C ARG A 866 -21.07 3.31 10.05
N PHE A 867 -20.68 3.44 8.79
CA PHE A 867 -21.29 2.67 7.73
C PHE A 867 -20.96 1.19 7.95
N LYS A 868 -21.97 0.42 8.31
CA LYS A 868 -21.90 -1.03 8.39
C LYS A 868 -22.37 -1.58 7.05
N ARG A 869 -21.61 -2.53 6.53
CA ARG A 869 -21.98 -3.28 5.33
C ARG A 869 -22.47 -4.66 5.78
N GLY A 870 -23.28 -5.31 4.94
CA GLY A 870 -23.59 -6.73 5.08
C GLY A 870 -22.33 -7.63 5.02
N HIS A 871 -22.56 -8.93 4.93
CA HIS A 871 -21.49 -9.92 4.98
C HIS A 871 -20.60 -9.96 3.73
N ASN A 872 -21.08 -9.43 2.60
CA ASN A 872 -20.38 -9.38 1.31
C ASN A 872 -19.95 -7.95 0.92
N LEU A 873 -19.09 -7.86 -0.09
CA LEU A 873 -18.50 -6.59 -0.55
C LEU A 873 -19.53 -5.63 -1.17
N LEU A 874 -20.59 -6.16 -1.77
CA LEU A 874 -21.63 -5.42 -2.48
C LEU A 874 -23.00 -5.50 -1.77
N ASP A 875 -23.03 -5.95 -0.53
CA ASP A 875 -24.25 -5.85 0.28
C ASP A 875 -24.55 -4.39 0.61
N GLY A 876 -25.82 -4.09 0.90
CA GLY A 876 -26.29 -2.78 1.30
C GLY A 876 -25.53 -2.18 2.49
N ILE A 877 -25.71 -0.88 2.67
CA ILE A 877 -25.09 -0.09 3.73
C ILE A 877 -26.17 0.33 4.73
N GLU A 878 -25.82 0.30 6.00
CA GLU A 878 -26.62 0.85 7.09
C GLU A 878 -25.75 1.80 7.92
N THR A 879 -26.33 2.91 8.37
CA THR A 879 -25.69 3.76 9.38
C THR A 879 -25.99 3.20 10.75
N VAL A 880 -24.94 2.83 11.49
CA VAL A 880 -25.07 2.30 12.86
C VAL A 880 -24.24 3.11 13.84
N LEU A 881 -24.73 3.22 15.07
CA LEU A 881 -23.97 3.77 16.19
C LEU A 881 -23.15 2.65 16.84
N ILE A 882 -21.82 2.82 16.90
CA ILE A 882 -20.94 1.83 17.51
C ILE A 882 -20.23 2.48 18.70
N GLU A 883 -20.29 1.79 19.83
CA GLU A 883 -19.49 2.10 20.99
C GLU A 883 -18.05 1.60 20.81
N LYS A 884 -17.10 2.43 21.24
CA LYS A 884 -15.68 2.10 21.21
C LYS A 884 -15.04 2.44 22.54
N ASP A 885 -14.44 1.41 23.12
CA ASP A 885 -13.60 1.54 24.30
C ASP A 885 -12.17 1.89 23.88
N LEU A 886 -11.65 2.97 24.44
CA LEU A 886 -10.24 3.31 24.37
C LEU A 886 -9.55 2.79 25.62
N ARG A 887 -8.67 1.81 25.44
CA ARG A 887 -7.85 1.26 26.52
C ARG A 887 -6.47 1.90 26.52
N PRO A 888 -5.94 2.35 27.66
CA PRO A 888 -4.64 2.98 27.77
C PRO A 888 -3.52 1.93 27.80
N ILE A 889 -3.27 1.29 26.65
CA ILE A 889 -2.27 0.21 26.52
C ILE A 889 -1.02 0.77 25.86
N THR A 890 0.15 0.45 26.43
CA THR A 890 1.45 0.70 25.80
C THR A 890 2.15 -0.62 25.47
N ASP A 891 2.78 -0.68 24.30
CA ASP A 891 3.49 -1.84 23.76
C ASP A 891 4.99 -1.85 24.12
N LYS A 892 5.48 -0.81 24.81
CA LYS A 892 6.92 -0.59 25.08
C LYS A 892 7.27 -0.54 26.56
N GLY A 893 6.28 -0.47 27.44
CA GLY A 893 6.51 -0.46 28.88
C GLY A 893 5.24 -0.33 29.71
N LEU A 894 5.42 -0.19 31.02
CA LEU A 894 4.36 0.13 31.97
C LEU A 894 4.68 1.47 32.63
N PHE A 895 3.66 2.24 32.98
CA PHE A 895 3.88 3.42 33.81
C PHE A 895 4.05 2.99 35.26
N ASP A 896 5.07 3.52 35.93
CA ASP A 896 5.25 3.39 37.37
C ASP A 896 4.20 4.23 38.14
N THR A 897 4.29 4.19 39.47
CA THR A 897 3.43 4.97 40.38
C THR A 897 3.58 6.48 40.18
N CYS A 898 4.72 6.94 39.66
CA CYS A 898 5.03 8.33 39.38
C CYS A 898 4.64 8.75 37.95
N GLY A 899 4.09 7.84 37.15
CA GLY A 899 3.68 8.11 35.77
C GLY A 899 4.82 8.11 34.77
N GLN A 900 5.98 7.53 35.10
CA GLN A 900 7.13 7.37 34.22
C GLN A 900 7.13 5.99 33.56
N THR A 901 7.46 5.92 32.27
CA THR A 901 7.46 4.65 31.53
C THR A 901 8.68 3.79 31.88
N ILE A 902 8.45 2.62 32.48
CA ILE A 902 9.43 1.55 32.66
C ILE A 902 9.37 0.60 31.45
N PRO A 903 10.48 0.40 30.71
CA PRO A 903 10.51 -0.50 29.56
C PRO A 903 10.21 -1.95 29.94
N TYR A 904 9.51 -2.68 29.06
CA TYR A 904 9.38 -4.13 29.21
C TYR A 904 10.75 -4.81 29.13
N GLY A 905 11.00 -5.80 30.00
CA GLY A 905 12.27 -6.51 30.05
C GLY A 905 13.40 -5.78 30.76
N LEU A 906 13.15 -4.61 31.37
CA LEU A 906 14.10 -4.03 32.32
C LEU A 906 14.21 -4.94 33.54
N LEU A 907 15.40 -5.49 33.75
CA LEU A 907 15.73 -6.31 34.90
C LEU A 907 16.49 -5.47 35.94
N PRO A 908 16.29 -5.70 37.25
CA PRO A 908 17.14 -5.12 38.29
C PRO A 908 18.63 -5.41 38.03
N GLU A 909 19.52 -4.50 38.44
CA GLU A 909 20.98 -4.64 38.24
C GLU A 909 21.55 -5.96 38.78
N ASN A 910 20.91 -6.52 39.81
CA ASN A 910 21.33 -7.76 40.48
C ASN A 910 20.72 -9.03 39.85
N SER A 911 20.08 -8.92 38.69
CA SER A 911 19.43 -10.06 38.06
C SER A 911 20.46 -11.00 37.47
N ILE A 912 20.46 -12.25 37.95
CA ILE A 912 21.28 -13.32 37.37
C ILE A 912 20.67 -13.67 36.02
N LEU A 913 21.35 -13.25 34.95
CA LEU A 913 21.00 -13.66 33.60
C LEU A 913 21.38 -15.14 33.43
N VAL A 914 20.38 -16.02 33.48
CA VAL A 914 20.56 -17.39 33.01
C VAL A 914 20.76 -17.30 31.49
N GLN A 915 21.93 -17.72 30.98
CA GLN A 915 22.12 -17.89 29.54
C GLN A 915 21.23 -19.05 29.06
N ASP A 916 19.98 -18.75 28.77
CA ASP A 916 18.97 -19.69 28.29
C ASP A 916 18.98 -19.81 26.75
N TYR A 917 19.89 -19.11 26.07
CA TYR A 917 20.22 -19.32 24.67
C TYR A 917 20.98 -20.65 24.50
N GLN A 918 20.27 -21.76 24.72
CA GLN A 918 20.74 -23.10 24.40
C GLN A 918 20.88 -23.24 22.88
N TYR A 919 22.07 -23.70 22.49
CA TYR A 919 22.57 -23.94 21.14
C TYR A 919 21.55 -24.47 20.12
#